data_AF-A0A0H4PY08-F1
#
_entry.id   AF-A0A0H4PY08-F1
#
_cell.length_a   1.000
_cell.length_b   1.000
_cell.length_c   1.000
_cell.angle_alpha   90.00
_cell.angle_beta   90.00
_cell.angle_gamma   90.00
#
_symmetry.space_group_name_H-M   'P 1'
#
loop_
_entity.id
_entity.type
_entity.pdbx_description
1 polymer ?
#
loop_
_entity_poly.entity_id
_entity_poly.type
_entity_poly.pdbx_seq_one_letter_code
_entity_poly.pdbx_strand_id
1 'polypeptide(L)'
;MCVSIFNSMKFLFLPIYTFIVMAISISDGFANNYYLSNEKGDDNRSIEEAQNPATPWKTIEKINSQFDIIKPGDSILFKRGETFYGTLHIKASGSPTSPVIIGAYGTGLKPIITSFQEIKAWKAKGNGIYESTAPVNSDAVKVLLINEEIHEMGRYPNADIQNDGYLTIDKVRTNMIQSDQLISTHDWKGADVIIRTKDWVINRYNITSQTGQQIHYNGGISNYKAQEGYGFFISNHISTLDSFGEWYFNPSTKKISVYLGNVNPSTLKVKVSTLDNLLTKDYRESYVRVENIQFKGANGNNLHLEGGDNIVISDSEIEFSGEDGIHSRGVSDLIIEGNIVRHSYNNGMYLKYGNDRAIVRDNEVSNTAMVIGRTLNDDAAGIGIFASGEKILVQNNSVINTGFNGIQFSGNHTVVKNNFIDTYCLIKSDGGGIYTFGGVEYQAYTGRKIEGNIVVNGIGKTTGVPKRGVEYKVLVEGIFLDDNSNNISIIGNTVGNTTNSGLKIANGNTIYVSNNSFFNNQYSITLGNSSIGQDTRNIDIENNQFFTKLADQYSYGIKTHKNDISLMADFDNNYFFRPLSDEYSINHQYTKNGVVESAVDDLSHWSAKHAKDRNSTSNSIDFSRYTVRKKIGNSLYPNTTFERNITGLSCNDCQSTWEDDSKMTGGALKVTSSASSSVKLNLGALKKDKTYLLSVKAYANKEGPLAFNLRFTDSPWERLSPISTFNIDKEVNTYEVLISPYQDENEVSLMISSSEKNMTYWLDDLEFVEAEASVVNPDEVMLFEVNPSNSNKTITLSGTYVNAKLEQFSGKVTIPPYGSLTLFKLSEKSKANENLEDLHYHTWEDGSIEFNEINFGKINNEFISNSNFNTNTSASNEKIFQSERYASLLEFQIPIENGTYTIKTYHNELYFGKGGPAAKAGNRVFDILIEDKVVKKDFDLFTESNNEPVTHTFESIEIIDGVLNLKMLASANNASISGLSIIREKAAGPPISDYTYFLNTGGETDAELIGITYLAETATDSHYNEGSGRFENAELEAEPMFQTERNGKNLVYNFPVPNGTYTVFTMHNELWFGHEGGAPSAGKRVFDITLEGETIKSNFDIFEENKNYPMLLSFENIVVDDGILSLQMTAKENNASISGIALIGSEVKNNNIKSSLKSLQQIYNNRHKEEEFFTGSEDDIRIFPNPAKGDVQLEINTIIGKGSVYIHNMNGHLLSHFDWNKTTEEKLNIPIDNLSKGLYLLSVSNEQTIIYQQKLVVSP
;
A
#
# COMPACT_ATOMS: atom_id res chain seq x y z
N MET A 1 -48.86 42.40 57.26
CA MET A 1 -48.24 42.95 58.49
C MET A 1 -48.43 41.93 59.61
N CYS A 2 -47.41 41.67 60.43
CA CYS A 2 -47.42 40.87 61.68
C CYS A 2 -47.98 39.41 61.70
N VAL A 3 -47.09 38.43 61.57
CA VAL A 3 -46.48 37.64 62.68
C VAL A 3 -47.30 37.29 63.95
N SER A 4 -47.23 36.00 64.32
CA SER A 4 -47.34 35.34 65.65
C SER A 4 -48.71 35.06 66.30
N ILE A 5 -48.88 33.82 66.80
CA ILE A 5 -48.82 33.43 68.23
C ILE A 5 -48.90 31.89 68.40
N PHE A 6 -48.02 31.34 69.26
CA PHE A 6 -48.04 30.12 70.13
C PHE A 6 -49.08 28.97 69.92
N ASN A 7 -48.85 27.71 70.34
CA ASN A 7 -48.15 27.25 71.56
C ASN A 7 -47.69 25.76 71.51
N SER A 8 -46.88 25.36 72.50
CA SER A 8 -46.20 24.04 72.61
C SER A 8 -46.86 23.02 73.56
N MET A 9 -46.69 21.70 73.34
CA MET A 9 -46.12 20.73 74.32
C MET A 9 -46.20 19.23 73.93
N LYS A 10 -45.11 18.50 74.23
CA LYS A 10 -45.00 17.03 74.52
C LYS A 10 -45.33 16.04 73.37
N PHE A 11 -44.78 14.83 73.27
CA PHE A 11 -43.60 14.06 73.73
C PHE A 11 -43.96 12.57 73.40
N LEU A 12 -42.96 11.68 73.25
CA LEU A 12 -43.06 10.23 72.93
C LEU A 12 -43.24 9.82 71.45
N PHE A 13 -42.64 8.66 71.14
CA PHE A 13 -42.61 7.90 69.88
C PHE A 13 -41.61 8.31 68.78
N LEU A 14 -40.33 8.44 69.17
CA LEU A 14 -39.19 8.42 68.25
C LEU A 14 -38.10 7.41 68.69
N PRO A 15 -38.40 6.10 68.70
CA PRO A 15 -37.36 5.14 68.27
C PRO A 15 -37.86 3.90 67.48
N ILE A 16 -39.15 3.78 67.17
CA ILE A 16 -39.71 2.55 66.56
C ILE A 16 -39.87 2.65 65.03
N TYR A 17 -40.04 3.85 64.47
CA TYR A 17 -40.19 4.01 63.01
C TYR A 17 -38.85 3.86 62.25
N THR A 18 -37.72 4.23 62.88
CA THR A 18 -36.39 4.18 62.26
C THR A 18 -35.82 2.75 62.18
N PHE A 19 -36.37 1.80 62.93
CA PHE A 19 -35.93 0.40 62.93
C PHE A 19 -36.76 -0.53 62.02
N ILE A 20 -37.89 -0.03 61.48
CA ILE A 20 -38.75 -0.80 60.56
C ILE A 20 -38.51 -0.41 59.09
N VAL A 21 -38.05 0.82 58.82
CA VAL A 21 -37.65 1.25 57.45
C VAL A 21 -36.28 0.66 57.04
N MET A 22 -35.47 0.19 58.00
CA MET A 22 -34.20 -0.53 57.74
C MET A 22 -34.41 -2.04 57.48
N ALA A 23 -35.65 -2.47 57.27
CA ALA A 23 -36.03 -3.83 56.87
C ALA A 23 -36.82 -3.87 55.55
N ILE A 24 -36.72 -2.80 54.72
CA ILE A 24 -36.90 -2.98 53.29
C ILE A 24 -35.73 -3.85 52.85
N SER A 25 -36.03 -5.07 52.41
CA SER A 25 -35.03 -5.94 51.81
C SER A 25 -34.40 -5.20 50.64
N ILE A 26 -33.12 -4.86 50.76
CA ILE A 26 -32.30 -4.58 49.58
C ILE A 26 -32.20 -5.93 48.87
N SER A 27 -33.17 -6.21 48.02
CA SER A 27 -32.98 -7.20 46.97
C SER A 27 -31.97 -6.59 46.03
N ASP A 28 -30.69 -6.86 46.29
CA ASP A 28 -29.66 -6.73 45.27
C ASP A 28 -30.13 -7.58 44.10
N GLY A 29 -30.70 -6.90 43.10
CA GLY A 29 -31.21 -7.52 41.89
C GLY A 29 -30.01 -7.94 41.07
N PHE A 30 -29.49 -9.14 41.34
CA PHE A 30 -28.39 -9.71 40.57
C PHE A 30 -28.78 -9.71 39.09
N ALA A 31 -27.86 -9.20 38.27
CA ALA A 31 -27.94 -9.27 36.82
C ALA A 31 -28.11 -10.72 36.37
N ASN A 32 -29.06 -10.96 35.47
CA ASN A 32 -29.37 -12.29 34.95
C ASN A 32 -28.69 -12.45 33.59
N ASN A 33 -27.98 -13.55 33.41
CA ASN A 33 -27.36 -13.90 32.13
C ASN A 33 -28.24 -14.94 31.45
N TYR A 34 -28.81 -14.64 30.29
CA TYR A 34 -29.60 -15.56 29.49
C TYR A 34 -28.73 -16.18 28.41
N TYR A 35 -28.60 -17.50 28.42
CA TYR A 35 -27.66 -18.22 27.57
C TYR A 35 -28.35 -18.84 26.35
N LEU A 36 -27.71 -18.76 25.18
CA LEU A 36 -28.18 -19.40 23.94
C LEU A 36 -27.15 -20.39 23.38
N SER A 37 -27.59 -21.54 22.88
CA SER A 37 -26.79 -22.55 22.17
C SER A 37 -27.67 -23.21 21.11
N ASN A 38 -27.40 -22.94 19.85
CA ASN A 38 -28.06 -23.60 18.73
C ASN A 38 -27.84 -25.13 18.78
N GLU A 39 -26.70 -25.63 19.27
CA GLU A 39 -26.46 -27.08 19.39
C GLU A 39 -27.21 -27.70 20.58
N LYS A 40 -26.97 -27.21 21.80
CA LYS A 40 -27.37 -27.84 23.08
C LYS A 40 -28.57 -27.16 23.76
N GLY A 41 -29.07 -26.09 23.17
CA GLY A 41 -30.23 -25.34 23.64
C GLY A 41 -31.56 -26.05 23.38
N ASP A 42 -32.54 -25.70 24.21
CA ASP A 42 -33.94 -26.11 24.07
C ASP A 42 -34.84 -24.91 24.41
N ASP A 43 -35.65 -24.48 23.45
CA ASP A 43 -36.54 -23.31 23.60
C ASP A 43 -37.75 -23.59 24.51
N ASN A 44 -37.98 -24.84 24.91
CA ASN A 44 -39.00 -25.20 25.91
C ASN A 44 -38.55 -24.91 27.36
N ARG A 45 -37.26 -24.64 27.58
CA ARG A 45 -36.71 -24.33 28.91
C ARG A 45 -37.30 -23.04 29.49
N SER A 46 -37.44 -23.03 30.82
CA SER A 46 -37.89 -21.87 31.59
C SER A 46 -36.87 -20.73 31.54
N ILE A 47 -37.27 -19.58 32.09
CA ILE A 47 -36.42 -18.39 32.23
C ILE A 47 -35.25 -18.70 33.16
N GLU A 48 -35.53 -19.36 34.29
CA GLU A 48 -34.56 -19.76 35.31
C GLU A 48 -33.61 -20.85 34.81
N GLU A 49 -34.09 -21.78 33.97
CA GLU A 49 -33.23 -22.77 33.32
C GLU A 49 -32.26 -22.10 32.34
N ALA A 50 -32.73 -21.16 31.53
CA ALA A 50 -31.90 -20.41 30.59
C ALA A 50 -30.92 -19.42 31.26
N GLN A 51 -31.02 -19.22 32.57
CA GLN A 51 -30.04 -18.49 33.38
C GLN A 51 -28.79 -19.32 33.76
N ASN A 52 -28.70 -20.56 33.29
CA ASN A 52 -27.55 -21.44 33.48
C ASN A 52 -26.95 -21.83 32.11
N PRO A 53 -25.62 -21.66 31.88
CA PRO A 53 -24.97 -21.98 30.61
C PRO A 53 -24.99 -23.48 30.24
N ALA A 54 -25.36 -24.38 31.18
CA ALA A 54 -25.59 -25.80 30.90
C ALA A 54 -27.01 -26.10 30.39
N THR A 55 -27.96 -25.17 30.55
CA THR A 55 -29.36 -25.29 30.12
C THR A 55 -29.83 -24.08 29.29
N PRO A 56 -29.10 -23.69 28.23
CA PRO A 56 -29.42 -22.50 27.42
C PRO A 56 -30.71 -22.66 26.60
N TRP A 57 -31.28 -21.56 26.14
CA TRP A 57 -32.23 -21.56 25.01
C TRP A 57 -31.51 -21.86 23.68
N LYS A 58 -32.27 -22.11 22.61
CA LYS A 58 -31.73 -22.55 21.32
C LYS A 58 -31.68 -21.43 20.28
N THR A 59 -32.76 -20.66 20.13
CA THR A 59 -32.95 -19.78 18.95
C THR A 59 -33.02 -18.29 19.28
N ILE A 60 -32.67 -17.47 18.29
CA ILE A 60 -32.90 -16.01 18.33
C ILE A 60 -34.39 -15.69 18.51
N GLU A 61 -35.28 -16.46 17.90
CA GLU A 61 -36.73 -16.28 18.05
C GLU A 61 -37.20 -16.46 19.50
N LYS A 62 -36.61 -17.42 20.22
CA LYS A 62 -36.89 -17.60 21.65
C LYS A 62 -36.49 -16.35 22.44
N ILE A 63 -35.28 -15.83 22.32
CA ILE A 63 -34.88 -14.62 23.08
C ILE A 63 -35.66 -13.37 22.63
N ASN A 64 -35.97 -13.22 21.34
CA ASN A 64 -36.85 -12.16 20.84
C ASN A 64 -38.22 -12.16 21.55
N SER A 65 -38.76 -13.33 21.89
CA SER A 65 -40.02 -13.46 22.65
C SER A 65 -39.93 -13.13 24.14
N GLN A 66 -38.71 -12.87 24.67
CA GLN A 66 -38.45 -12.68 26.11
C GLN A 66 -37.90 -11.27 26.44
N PHE A 67 -37.85 -10.31 25.50
CA PHE A 67 -37.32 -8.98 25.83
C PHE A 67 -38.11 -8.24 26.94
N ASP A 68 -39.40 -8.54 27.11
CA ASP A 68 -40.25 -7.98 28.18
C ASP A 68 -39.78 -8.31 29.61
N ILE A 69 -38.91 -9.32 29.80
CA ILE A 69 -38.35 -9.68 31.12
C ILE A 69 -36.94 -9.15 31.37
N ILE A 70 -36.27 -8.61 30.34
CA ILE A 70 -34.88 -8.14 30.40
C ILE A 70 -34.81 -6.82 31.16
N LYS A 71 -33.88 -6.72 32.12
CA LYS A 71 -33.71 -5.58 33.02
C LYS A 71 -32.32 -4.94 32.87
N PRO A 72 -32.14 -3.68 33.33
CA PRO A 72 -30.82 -3.07 33.40
C PRO A 72 -29.80 -3.95 34.15
N GLY A 73 -28.69 -4.25 33.49
CA GLY A 73 -27.64 -5.14 33.97
C GLY A 73 -27.71 -6.57 33.42
N ASP A 74 -28.88 -7.03 32.95
CA ASP A 74 -29.02 -8.37 32.38
C ASP A 74 -28.18 -8.53 31.08
N SER A 75 -27.72 -9.76 30.83
CA SER A 75 -26.92 -10.11 29.65
C SER A 75 -27.61 -11.16 28.79
N ILE A 76 -27.51 -11.03 27.47
CA ILE A 76 -27.92 -12.02 26.46
C ILE A 76 -26.63 -12.56 25.85
N LEU A 77 -26.32 -13.81 26.15
CA LEU A 77 -25.04 -14.42 25.81
C LEU A 77 -25.23 -15.60 24.87
N PHE A 78 -24.74 -15.44 23.65
CA PHE A 78 -24.71 -16.51 22.65
C PHE A 78 -23.46 -17.38 22.87
N LYS A 79 -23.59 -18.69 22.69
CA LYS A 79 -22.44 -19.59 22.80
C LYS A 79 -21.50 -19.23 21.67
N ARG A 80 -20.29 -18.80 22.02
CA ARG A 80 -19.22 -18.59 21.06
C ARG A 80 -18.93 -19.89 20.32
N GLY A 81 -18.47 -19.83 19.08
CA GLY A 81 -18.45 -21.01 18.24
C GLY A 81 -19.79 -21.74 18.31
N GLU A 82 -20.87 -21.00 18.07
CA GLU A 82 -22.13 -21.53 17.54
C GLU A 82 -22.74 -20.51 16.55
N THR A 83 -23.31 -21.00 15.44
CA THR A 83 -24.14 -20.18 14.53
C THR A 83 -25.61 -20.13 14.93
N PHE A 84 -26.16 -18.92 14.85
CA PHE A 84 -27.55 -18.58 15.10
C PHE A 84 -28.15 -17.90 13.86
N TYR A 85 -29.14 -18.53 13.24
CA TYR A 85 -29.89 -17.92 12.15
C TYR A 85 -31.01 -17.03 12.70
N GLY A 86 -31.09 -15.77 12.26
CA GLY A 86 -32.20 -14.87 12.62
C GLY A 86 -31.82 -13.39 12.70
N THR A 87 -32.82 -12.57 13.07
CA THR A 87 -32.65 -11.14 13.41
C THR A 87 -32.88 -10.95 14.90
N LEU A 88 -31.92 -10.38 15.62
CA LEU A 88 -32.07 -10.03 17.02
C LEU A 88 -32.73 -8.65 17.18
N HIS A 89 -33.84 -8.57 17.89
CA HIS A 89 -34.62 -7.34 18.08
C HIS A 89 -34.44 -6.78 19.49
N ILE A 90 -33.61 -5.75 19.65
CA ILE A 90 -33.33 -5.14 20.96
C ILE A 90 -34.49 -4.23 21.38
N LYS A 91 -35.21 -4.66 22.43
CA LYS A 91 -36.43 -4.00 22.96
C LYS A 91 -36.37 -3.74 24.47
N ALA A 92 -35.18 -3.68 25.04
CA ALA A 92 -34.95 -3.36 26.44
C ALA A 92 -33.79 -2.37 26.58
N SER A 93 -33.94 -1.47 27.55
CA SER A 93 -32.92 -0.47 27.91
C SER A 93 -32.14 -0.90 29.15
N GLY A 94 -30.87 -0.54 29.19
CA GLY A 94 -30.05 -0.60 30.39
C GLY A 94 -30.19 0.65 31.27
N SER A 95 -29.14 0.93 32.03
CA SER A 95 -28.97 2.16 32.81
C SER A 95 -27.48 2.57 32.84
N PRO A 96 -27.13 3.81 33.21
CA PRO A 96 -25.74 4.29 33.22
C PRO A 96 -24.75 3.44 34.03
N THR A 97 -25.21 2.73 35.06
CA THR A 97 -24.38 1.87 35.93
C THR A 97 -24.55 0.38 35.63
N SER A 98 -25.56 0.02 34.83
CA SER A 98 -25.95 -1.37 34.56
C SER A 98 -26.55 -1.43 33.14
N PRO A 99 -25.72 -1.44 32.07
CA PRO A 99 -26.19 -1.57 30.70
C PRO A 99 -26.80 -2.96 30.46
N VAL A 100 -27.61 -3.12 29.41
CA VAL A 100 -27.94 -4.45 28.86
C VAL A 100 -26.80 -4.87 27.96
N ILE A 101 -26.27 -6.08 28.16
CA ILE A 101 -25.15 -6.61 27.36
C ILE A 101 -25.69 -7.67 26.40
N ILE A 102 -25.39 -7.54 25.12
CA ILE A 102 -25.53 -8.60 24.12
C ILE A 102 -24.12 -9.01 23.73
N GLY A 103 -23.78 -10.27 23.95
CA GLY A 103 -22.45 -10.75 23.67
C GLY A 103 -22.37 -12.25 23.72
N ALA A 104 -21.26 -12.74 24.28
CA ALA A 104 -20.82 -14.09 24.00
C ALA A 104 -20.30 -14.80 25.26
N TYR A 105 -20.70 -16.06 25.47
CA TYR A 105 -20.23 -16.88 26.59
C TYR A 105 -19.56 -18.17 26.16
N GLY A 106 -19.02 -18.84 27.17
CA GLY A 106 -17.90 -19.69 26.96
C GLY A 106 -16.82 -18.82 26.35
N THR A 107 -16.38 -19.23 25.19
CA THR A 107 -14.96 -19.32 24.98
C THR A 107 -14.70 -18.86 23.50
N GLY A 108 -13.67 -18.05 23.14
CA GLY A 108 -12.99 -17.81 21.80
C GLY A 108 -13.49 -16.81 20.78
N LEU A 109 -13.27 -16.98 19.44
CA LEU A 109 -14.03 -16.14 18.49
C LEU A 109 -15.54 -16.21 18.72
N LYS A 110 -16.25 -15.41 17.96
CA LYS A 110 -17.50 -14.83 18.36
C LYS A 110 -18.65 -15.88 18.34
N PRO A 111 -19.89 -15.49 18.49
CA PRO A 111 -21.02 -16.24 17.96
C PRO A 111 -21.30 -15.69 16.56
N ILE A 112 -21.70 -16.53 15.62
CA ILE A 112 -22.19 -16.03 14.32
C ILE A 112 -23.69 -15.80 14.41
N ILE A 113 -24.12 -14.57 14.12
CA ILE A 113 -25.52 -14.26 13.80
C ILE A 113 -25.60 -14.07 12.29
N THR A 114 -26.45 -14.84 11.61
CA THR A 114 -26.49 -14.85 10.13
C THR A 114 -27.90 -14.97 9.55
N SER A 115 -28.05 -14.54 8.29
CA SER A 115 -29.18 -14.91 7.43
C SER A 115 -28.78 -15.78 6.24
N PHE A 116 -27.57 -16.34 6.23
CA PHE A 116 -27.16 -17.21 5.13
C PHE A 116 -27.88 -18.57 5.16
N GLN A 117 -28.61 -18.87 4.10
CA GLN A 117 -29.18 -20.18 3.81
C GLN A 117 -28.34 -20.90 2.76
N GLU A 118 -27.90 -22.12 3.05
CA GLU A 118 -27.16 -22.98 2.10
C GLU A 118 -28.12 -23.65 1.09
N ILE A 119 -27.78 -23.62 -0.20
CA ILE A 119 -28.54 -24.24 -1.29
C ILE A 119 -28.00 -25.64 -1.59
N LYS A 120 -28.66 -26.64 -0.98
CA LYS A 120 -28.19 -28.05 -0.96
C LYS A 120 -28.58 -28.89 -2.18
N ALA A 121 -29.52 -28.44 -3.01
CA ALA A 121 -30.11 -29.27 -4.05
C ALA A 121 -30.38 -28.49 -5.34
N TRP A 122 -29.85 -29.02 -6.45
CA TRP A 122 -29.72 -28.33 -7.72
C TRP A 122 -30.31 -29.13 -8.88
N LYS A 123 -30.85 -28.43 -9.87
CA LYS A 123 -31.32 -28.97 -11.15
C LYS A 123 -30.59 -28.25 -12.28
N ALA A 124 -29.88 -29.00 -13.12
CA ALA A 124 -29.31 -28.45 -14.35
C ALA A 124 -30.41 -27.92 -15.27
N LYS A 125 -30.22 -26.72 -15.81
CA LYS A 125 -31.11 -26.06 -16.79
C LYS A 125 -30.57 -26.10 -18.22
N GLY A 126 -29.31 -26.53 -18.39
CA GLY A 126 -28.56 -26.48 -19.65
C GLY A 126 -27.58 -25.31 -19.66
N ASN A 127 -26.66 -25.29 -20.64
CA ASN A 127 -25.68 -24.21 -20.86
C ASN A 127 -24.90 -23.78 -19.60
N GLY A 128 -24.55 -24.73 -18.72
CA GLY A 128 -23.82 -24.46 -17.48
C GLY A 128 -24.63 -23.85 -16.33
N ILE A 129 -25.93 -23.60 -16.51
CA ILE A 129 -26.81 -23.03 -15.49
C ILE A 129 -27.42 -24.14 -14.62
N TYR A 130 -27.37 -23.94 -13.30
CA TYR A 130 -28.00 -24.79 -12.29
C TYR A 130 -29.00 -23.96 -11.47
N GLU A 131 -30.19 -24.51 -11.20
CA GLU A 131 -31.28 -23.85 -10.47
C GLU A 131 -31.61 -24.60 -9.18
N SER A 132 -31.90 -23.89 -8.09
CA SER A 132 -32.32 -24.48 -6.82
C SER A 132 -33.61 -25.28 -6.98
N THR A 133 -33.66 -26.50 -6.42
CA THR A 133 -34.87 -27.34 -6.52
C THR A 133 -36.02 -26.79 -5.67
N ALA A 134 -35.70 -26.21 -4.50
CA ALA A 134 -36.62 -25.55 -3.58
C ALA A 134 -36.56 -24.01 -3.70
N PRO A 135 -37.64 -23.30 -3.29
CA PRO A 135 -37.60 -21.86 -3.07
C PRO A 135 -36.75 -21.50 -1.84
N VAL A 136 -36.12 -20.33 -1.89
CA VAL A 136 -35.47 -19.64 -0.77
C VAL A 136 -36.54 -18.89 0.02
N ASN A 137 -36.45 -18.88 1.36
CA ASN A 137 -37.42 -18.17 2.20
C ASN A 137 -37.06 -16.68 2.32
N SER A 138 -37.13 -15.95 1.19
CA SER A 138 -36.95 -14.50 1.13
C SER A 138 -37.76 -13.90 -0.02
N ASP A 139 -38.02 -12.59 0.02
CA ASP A 139 -38.58 -11.82 -1.11
C ASP A 139 -37.50 -11.20 -2.01
N ALA A 140 -36.26 -11.14 -1.53
CA ALA A 140 -35.07 -10.75 -2.29
C ALA A 140 -33.85 -11.57 -1.86
N VAL A 141 -32.88 -11.73 -2.75
CA VAL A 141 -31.52 -12.15 -2.36
C VAL A 141 -30.59 -11.07 -2.89
N LYS A 142 -29.76 -10.49 -2.01
CA LYS A 142 -28.77 -9.50 -2.39
C LYS A 142 -27.34 -10.01 -2.35
N VAL A 143 -27.00 -10.96 -1.48
CA VAL A 143 -25.66 -11.54 -1.38
C VAL A 143 -25.72 -13.04 -1.65
N LEU A 144 -24.84 -13.51 -2.54
CA LEU A 144 -24.59 -14.92 -2.77
C LEU A 144 -23.09 -15.17 -2.63
N LEU A 145 -22.80 -16.29 -1.98
CA LEU A 145 -21.48 -16.77 -1.66
C LEU A 145 -21.29 -18.15 -2.30
N ILE A 146 -20.18 -18.39 -3.01
CA ILE A 146 -19.78 -19.71 -3.51
C ILE A 146 -18.42 -20.00 -2.95
N ASN A 147 -18.32 -20.98 -2.06
CA ASN A 147 -17.15 -21.13 -1.20
C ASN A 147 -16.75 -19.74 -0.69
N GLU A 148 -17.71 -19.06 -0.06
CA GLU A 148 -17.70 -17.80 0.73
C GLU A 148 -16.78 -16.65 0.33
N GLU A 149 -16.37 -16.68 -0.93
CA GLU A 149 -16.11 -15.53 -1.75
C GLU A 149 -17.44 -14.99 -2.30
N ILE A 150 -17.52 -13.67 -2.44
CA ILE A 150 -18.65 -13.00 -3.09
C ILE A 150 -18.64 -13.30 -4.57
N HIS A 151 -19.80 -13.65 -5.12
CA HIS A 151 -20.02 -13.61 -6.56
C HIS A 151 -21.03 -12.54 -6.94
N GLU A 152 -20.77 -11.85 -8.06
CA GLU A 152 -21.65 -10.81 -8.55
C GLU A 152 -22.95 -11.39 -9.15
N MET A 153 -24.02 -10.62 -9.03
CA MET A 153 -25.28 -10.92 -9.72
C MET A 153 -25.02 -10.79 -11.21
N GLY A 154 -25.51 -11.75 -12.00
CA GLY A 154 -25.18 -11.85 -13.41
C GLY A 154 -25.39 -10.54 -14.16
N ARG A 155 -24.51 -10.23 -15.11
CA ARG A 155 -24.49 -8.95 -15.83
C ARG A 155 -24.20 -9.10 -17.32
N TYR A 156 -24.58 -8.11 -18.10
CA TYR A 156 -24.27 -8.02 -19.52
C TYR A 156 -23.89 -6.58 -19.90
N PRO A 157 -22.73 -6.37 -20.54
CA PRO A 157 -21.57 -7.28 -20.60
C PRO A 157 -20.90 -7.54 -19.24
N ASN A 158 -20.07 -8.59 -19.19
CA ASN A 158 -19.25 -8.98 -18.04
C ASN A 158 -18.17 -7.95 -17.68
N ALA A 159 -17.71 -7.94 -16.43
CA ALA A 159 -16.76 -6.97 -15.93
C ALA A 159 -15.33 -7.12 -16.47
N ASP A 160 -14.98 -8.26 -17.06
CA ASP A 160 -13.64 -8.63 -17.52
C ASP A 160 -13.32 -8.15 -18.96
N ILE A 161 -14.31 -7.67 -19.71
CA ILE A 161 -14.10 -7.07 -21.04
C ILE A 161 -13.72 -5.59 -20.95
N GLN A 162 -13.24 -5.03 -22.07
CA GLN A 162 -12.87 -3.61 -22.19
C GLN A 162 -13.95 -2.67 -21.61
N ASN A 163 -13.50 -1.60 -20.93
CA ASN A 163 -14.37 -0.62 -20.27
C ASN A 163 -15.18 -1.21 -19.09
N ASP A 164 -14.66 -2.24 -18.42
CA ASP A 164 -15.31 -3.00 -17.34
C ASP A 164 -16.74 -3.46 -17.70
N GLY A 165 -16.94 -3.83 -18.96
CA GLY A 165 -18.25 -4.21 -19.50
C GLY A 165 -19.28 -3.10 -19.62
N TYR A 166 -18.91 -1.82 -19.50
CA TYR A 166 -19.84 -0.71 -19.74
C TYR A 166 -20.09 -0.49 -21.24
N LEU A 167 -21.35 -0.62 -21.66
CA LEU A 167 -21.87 -0.11 -22.93
C LEU A 167 -21.99 1.42 -22.87
N THR A 168 -21.71 2.11 -23.97
CA THR A 168 -21.77 3.58 -24.03
C THR A 168 -23.16 4.06 -24.42
N ILE A 169 -23.68 5.09 -23.72
CA ILE A 169 -24.96 5.73 -24.04
C ILE A 169 -24.76 6.69 -25.22
N ASP A 170 -25.33 6.35 -26.38
CA ASP A 170 -25.26 7.19 -27.57
C ASP A 170 -26.32 8.28 -27.59
N LYS A 171 -27.51 8.01 -27.02
CA LYS A 171 -28.62 8.98 -26.94
C LYS A 171 -29.44 8.84 -25.67
N VAL A 172 -29.89 9.98 -25.12
CA VAL A 172 -30.81 10.03 -23.97
C VAL A 172 -32.15 10.66 -24.34
N ARG A 173 -33.25 10.11 -23.81
CA ARG A 173 -34.56 10.78 -23.71
C ARG A 173 -35.14 10.57 -22.32
N THR A 174 -36.27 11.20 -22.00
CA THR A 174 -36.98 10.98 -20.74
C THR A 174 -37.22 9.48 -20.51
N ASN A 175 -36.59 8.94 -19.46
CA ASN A 175 -36.70 7.54 -19.05
C ASN A 175 -36.29 6.51 -20.14
N MET A 176 -35.40 6.89 -21.06
CA MET A 176 -34.88 6.01 -22.10
C MET A 176 -33.42 6.32 -22.46
N ILE A 177 -32.62 5.27 -22.61
CA ILE A 177 -31.28 5.33 -23.22
C ILE A 177 -31.22 4.48 -24.49
N GLN A 178 -30.42 4.91 -25.46
CA GLN A 178 -30.07 4.12 -26.64
C GLN A 178 -28.56 3.86 -26.67
N SER A 179 -28.17 2.66 -27.12
CA SER A 179 -26.79 2.34 -27.46
C SER A 179 -26.72 1.43 -28.67
N ASP A 180 -25.90 1.79 -29.66
CA ASP A 180 -25.65 0.99 -30.85
C ASP A 180 -24.72 -0.21 -30.56
N GLN A 181 -24.25 -0.36 -29.31
CA GLN A 181 -23.56 -1.54 -28.79
C GLN A 181 -24.52 -2.56 -28.13
N LEU A 182 -25.79 -2.22 -27.93
CA LEU A 182 -26.77 -3.08 -27.28
C LEU A 182 -27.36 -4.11 -28.26
N ILE A 183 -27.23 -5.40 -27.93
CA ILE A 183 -27.85 -6.48 -28.72
C ILE A 183 -29.39 -6.39 -28.70
N SER A 184 -29.98 -6.29 -29.89
CA SER A 184 -31.43 -6.12 -30.09
C SER A 184 -32.24 -7.42 -30.09
N THR A 185 -31.58 -8.57 -29.94
CA THR A 185 -32.19 -9.91 -30.00
C THR A 185 -32.69 -10.44 -28.66
N HIS A 186 -32.27 -9.83 -27.55
CA HIS A 186 -32.77 -10.12 -26.20
C HIS A 186 -33.85 -9.12 -25.81
N ASP A 187 -34.81 -9.56 -24.99
CA ASP A 187 -35.75 -8.67 -24.28
C ASP A 187 -35.29 -8.57 -22.81
N TRP A 188 -34.72 -7.42 -22.45
CA TRP A 188 -34.24 -7.16 -21.08
C TRP A 188 -35.32 -6.67 -20.12
N LYS A 189 -36.61 -6.75 -20.48
CA LYS A 189 -37.71 -6.36 -19.61
C LYS A 189 -37.70 -7.09 -18.25
N GLY A 190 -37.80 -6.34 -17.17
CA GLY A 190 -37.78 -6.83 -15.79
C GLY A 190 -36.38 -7.01 -15.21
N ALA A 191 -35.33 -6.95 -16.03
CA ALA A 191 -33.95 -6.81 -15.59
C ALA A 191 -33.70 -5.42 -15.00
N ASP A 192 -32.52 -5.21 -14.41
CA ASP A 192 -32.06 -3.90 -13.97
C ASP A 192 -31.05 -3.32 -14.95
N VAL A 193 -31.16 -2.02 -15.22
CA VAL A 193 -30.14 -1.23 -15.92
C VAL A 193 -29.34 -0.42 -14.91
N ILE A 194 -28.03 -0.62 -14.90
CA ILE A 194 -27.06 0.11 -14.08
C ILE A 194 -26.46 1.20 -14.93
N ILE A 195 -26.69 2.46 -14.58
CA ILE A 195 -26.26 3.64 -15.34
C ILE A 195 -25.29 4.46 -14.51
N ARG A 196 -24.07 4.72 -15.01
CA ARG A 196 -23.21 5.76 -14.45
C ARG A 196 -23.79 7.11 -14.91
N THR A 197 -24.27 7.93 -13.98
CA THR A 197 -24.93 9.21 -14.31
C THR A 197 -24.03 10.42 -14.05
N LYS A 198 -23.03 10.26 -13.18
CA LYS A 198 -21.94 11.20 -12.91
C LYS A 198 -20.68 10.43 -12.52
N ASP A 199 -19.56 11.13 -12.34
CA ASP A 199 -18.34 10.52 -11.83
C ASP A 199 -18.56 9.92 -10.43
N TRP A 200 -19.35 10.60 -9.58
CA TRP A 200 -19.68 10.21 -8.21
C TRP A 200 -21.00 9.41 -8.06
N VAL A 201 -21.77 9.19 -9.15
CA VAL A 201 -23.11 8.57 -9.09
C VAL A 201 -23.27 7.44 -10.10
N ILE A 202 -23.64 6.27 -9.57
CA ILE A 202 -24.06 5.09 -10.32
C ILE A 202 -25.44 4.72 -9.80
N ASN A 203 -26.43 4.64 -10.68
CA ASN A 203 -27.83 4.40 -10.34
C ASN A 203 -28.33 3.11 -10.99
N ARG A 204 -29.12 2.34 -10.24
CA ARG A 204 -29.92 1.20 -10.71
C ARG A 204 -31.35 1.63 -10.99
N TYR A 205 -31.87 1.22 -12.15
CA TYR A 205 -33.27 1.37 -12.53
C TYR A 205 -33.81 0.05 -13.07
N ASN A 206 -35.10 -0.23 -12.90
CA ASN A 206 -35.73 -1.40 -13.47
C ASN A 206 -36.18 -1.15 -14.93
N ILE A 207 -35.94 -2.10 -15.81
CA ILE A 207 -36.25 -2.02 -17.24
C ILE A 207 -37.72 -2.36 -17.48
N THR A 208 -38.48 -1.39 -17.98
CA THR A 208 -39.92 -1.52 -18.23
C THR A 208 -40.23 -2.11 -19.61
N SER A 209 -39.39 -1.83 -20.61
CA SER A 209 -39.42 -2.42 -21.95
C SER A 209 -38.13 -2.14 -22.73
N GLN A 210 -37.92 -2.90 -23.80
CA GLN A 210 -36.91 -2.64 -24.82
C GLN A 210 -37.55 -2.48 -26.20
N THR A 211 -37.03 -1.57 -27.02
CA THR A 211 -37.41 -1.44 -28.44
C THR A 211 -36.15 -1.37 -29.30
N GLY A 212 -35.75 -2.51 -29.87
CA GLY A 212 -34.48 -2.62 -30.60
C GLY A 212 -33.28 -2.32 -29.70
N GLN A 213 -32.60 -1.20 -29.94
CA GLN A 213 -31.43 -0.75 -29.20
C GLN A 213 -31.76 0.27 -28.08
N GLN A 214 -33.05 0.44 -27.74
CA GLN A 214 -33.52 1.40 -26.74
C GLN A 214 -34.03 0.68 -25.47
N ILE A 215 -33.50 1.05 -24.31
CA ILE A 215 -33.93 0.59 -22.99
C ILE A 215 -34.79 1.66 -22.33
N HIS A 216 -36.02 1.31 -21.99
CA HIS A 216 -36.94 2.16 -21.21
C HIS A 216 -36.93 1.71 -19.75
N TYR A 217 -36.84 2.65 -18.81
CA TYR A 217 -36.64 2.34 -17.39
C TYR A 217 -37.39 3.30 -16.46
N ASN A 218 -37.53 2.97 -15.18
CA ASN A 218 -38.24 3.79 -14.19
C ASN A 218 -37.39 4.98 -13.64
N GLY A 219 -37.02 5.93 -14.49
CA GLY A 219 -36.12 7.07 -14.16
C GLY A 219 -36.59 8.11 -13.13
N GLY A 220 -37.59 7.78 -12.30
CA GLY A 220 -38.12 8.61 -11.21
C GLY A 220 -37.35 8.50 -9.88
N ILE A 221 -36.31 7.65 -9.78
CA ILE A 221 -35.66 7.34 -8.51
C ILE A 221 -34.65 8.42 -8.07
N SER A 222 -33.84 8.94 -8.99
CA SER A 222 -32.70 9.83 -8.71
C SER A 222 -32.82 11.16 -9.47
N ASN A 223 -32.28 12.24 -8.89
CA ASN A 223 -32.17 13.54 -9.57
C ASN A 223 -31.03 13.58 -10.60
N TYR A 224 -30.01 12.74 -10.45
CA TYR A 224 -28.91 12.59 -11.41
C TYR A 224 -29.38 11.78 -12.62
N LYS A 225 -29.70 12.46 -13.72
CA LYS A 225 -30.19 11.82 -14.95
C LYS A 225 -29.03 11.30 -15.82
N ALA A 226 -29.33 10.25 -16.60
CA ALA A 226 -28.44 9.70 -17.61
C ALA A 226 -27.96 10.78 -18.60
N GLN A 227 -26.73 10.63 -19.09
CA GLN A 227 -26.06 11.54 -20.02
C GLN A 227 -25.39 10.74 -21.14
N GLU A 228 -25.31 11.35 -22.32
CA GLU A 228 -24.62 10.77 -23.48
C GLU A 228 -23.11 10.64 -23.19
N GLY A 229 -22.48 9.60 -23.72
CA GLY A 229 -21.08 9.26 -23.50
C GLY A 229 -20.76 8.55 -22.19
N TYR A 230 -21.66 8.52 -21.20
CA TYR A 230 -21.50 7.71 -19.99
C TYR A 230 -21.85 6.23 -20.24
N GLY A 231 -21.40 5.37 -19.34
CA GLY A 231 -21.58 3.92 -19.39
C GLY A 231 -22.86 3.42 -18.72
N PHE A 232 -23.40 2.32 -19.25
CA PHE A 232 -24.38 1.47 -18.57
C PHE A 232 -24.11 -0.02 -18.80
N PHE A 233 -24.69 -0.88 -17.98
CA PHE A 233 -24.79 -2.33 -18.23
C PHE A 233 -26.13 -2.85 -17.69
N ILE A 234 -26.48 -4.08 -18.05
CA ILE A 234 -27.70 -4.77 -17.61
C ILE A 234 -27.32 -5.82 -16.57
N SER A 235 -28.16 -6.04 -15.57
CA SER A 235 -27.97 -7.08 -14.54
C SER A 235 -29.34 -7.62 -14.08
N ASN A 236 -29.33 -8.58 -13.16
CA ASN A 236 -30.54 -9.13 -12.53
C ASN A 236 -31.49 -9.82 -13.53
N HIS A 237 -30.95 -10.65 -14.43
CA HIS A 237 -31.75 -11.42 -15.39
C HIS A 237 -31.17 -12.81 -15.65
N ILE A 238 -32.02 -13.78 -16.03
CA ILE A 238 -31.54 -15.15 -16.29
C ILE A 238 -30.64 -15.24 -17.54
N SER A 239 -30.81 -14.33 -18.50
CA SER A 239 -30.00 -14.26 -19.72
C SER A 239 -28.66 -13.53 -19.55
N THR A 240 -28.32 -13.06 -18.34
CA THR A 240 -26.99 -12.54 -18.00
C THR A 240 -26.18 -13.55 -17.18
N LEU A 241 -26.41 -14.85 -17.39
CA LEU A 241 -25.68 -15.92 -16.71
C LEU A 241 -24.81 -16.65 -17.73
N ASP A 242 -23.56 -16.22 -17.87
CA ASP A 242 -22.60 -16.83 -18.79
C ASP A 242 -21.15 -16.99 -18.26
N SER A 243 -20.82 -16.41 -17.09
CA SER A 243 -19.53 -16.54 -16.41
C SER A 243 -19.61 -17.25 -15.05
N PHE A 244 -18.51 -17.84 -14.57
CA PHE A 244 -18.51 -18.68 -13.38
C PHE A 244 -18.94 -17.93 -12.11
N GLY A 245 -19.98 -18.45 -11.47
CA GLY A 245 -20.55 -17.98 -10.21
C GLY A 245 -21.54 -16.83 -10.35
N GLU A 246 -21.74 -16.28 -11.55
CA GLU A 246 -22.85 -15.36 -11.81
C GLU A 246 -24.18 -15.98 -11.42
N TRP A 247 -25.07 -15.17 -10.83
CA TRP A 247 -26.33 -15.66 -10.31
C TRP A 247 -27.52 -14.72 -10.50
N TYR A 248 -28.71 -15.32 -10.45
CA TYR A 248 -29.99 -14.64 -10.58
C TYR A 248 -31.01 -15.22 -9.60
N PHE A 249 -31.73 -14.34 -8.89
CA PHE A 249 -32.88 -14.71 -8.06
C PHE A 249 -34.18 -14.43 -8.81
N ASN A 250 -34.99 -15.47 -9.03
CA ASN A 250 -36.30 -15.33 -9.66
C ASN A 250 -37.37 -15.02 -8.58
N PRO A 251 -37.89 -13.78 -8.48
CA PRO A 251 -38.79 -13.40 -7.38
C PRO A 251 -40.14 -14.13 -7.41
N SER A 252 -40.63 -14.52 -8.59
CA SER A 252 -41.93 -15.20 -8.73
C SER A 252 -41.90 -16.66 -8.26
N THR A 253 -40.76 -17.33 -8.37
CA THR A 253 -40.57 -18.73 -7.92
C THR A 253 -39.73 -18.84 -6.65
N LYS A 254 -39.12 -17.72 -6.21
CA LYS A 254 -38.14 -17.60 -5.13
C LYS A 254 -36.93 -18.53 -5.30
N LYS A 255 -36.52 -18.82 -6.54
CA LYS A 255 -35.41 -19.75 -6.84
C LYS A 255 -34.14 -19.01 -7.23
N ILE A 256 -33.01 -19.63 -6.92
CA ILE A 256 -31.68 -19.15 -7.30
C ILE A 256 -31.21 -19.96 -8.52
N SER A 257 -30.75 -19.26 -9.56
CA SER A 257 -29.99 -19.84 -10.67
C SER A 257 -28.55 -19.33 -10.61
N VAL A 258 -27.58 -20.20 -10.85
CA VAL A 258 -26.14 -19.90 -10.86
C VAL A 258 -25.51 -20.52 -12.11
N TYR A 259 -24.63 -19.80 -12.79
CA TYR A 259 -23.78 -20.36 -13.83
C TYR A 259 -22.53 -20.99 -13.20
N LEU A 260 -22.31 -22.28 -13.45
CA LEU A 260 -21.14 -23.02 -12.96
C LEU A 260 -20.37 -23.71 -14.09
N GLY A 261 -20.76 -23.48 -15.35
CA GLY A 261 -20.23 -24.19 -16.50
C GLY A 261 -20.36 -25.71 -16.32
N ASN A 262 -19.23 -26.41 -16.37
CA ASN A 262 -19.17 -27.87 -16.16
C ASN A 262 -18.94 -28.28 -14.70
N VAL A 263 -18.79 -27.34 -13.76
CA VAL A 263 -18.54 -27.65 -12.35
C VAL A 263 -19.81 -28.21 -11.70
N ASN A 264 -19.67 -29.31 -10.95
CA ASN A 264 -20.78 -29.92 -10.24
C ASN A 264 -21.10 -29.12 -8.96
N PRO A 265 -22.31 -28.54 -8.81
CA PRO A 265 -22.67 -27.70 -7.66
C PRO A 265 -22.55 -28.43 -6.31
N SER A 266 -22.68 -29.76 -6.26
CA SER A 266 -22.53 -30.52 -5.00
C SER A 266 -21.10 -30.54 -4.44
N THR A 267 -20.12 -30.04 -5.19
CA THR A 267 -18.73 -29.88 -4.71
C THR A 267 -18.50 -28.55 -3.97
N LEU A 268 -19.41 -27.58 -4.15
CA LEU A 268 -19.32 -26.19 -3.72
C LEU A 268 -20.28 -25.91 -2.54
N LYS A 269 -19.91 -25.00 -1.63
CA LYS A 269 -20.84 -24.41 -0.65
C LYS A 269 -21.45 -23.13 -1.24
N VAL A 270 -22.72 -23.19 -1.64
CA VAL A 270 -23.46 -22.01 -2.12
C VAL A 270 -24.40 -21.52 -1.02
N LYS A 271 -24.19 -20.30 -0.53
CA LYS A 271 -25.01 -19.66 0.53
C LYS A 271 -25.64 -18.36 0.01
N VAL A 272 -26.87 -18.06 0.42
CA VAL A 272 -27.61 -16.83 0.05
C VAL A 272 -28.22 -16.12 1.25
N SER A 273 -28.20 -14.78 1.25
CA SER A 273 -28.80 -13.97 2.32
C SER A 273 -30.34 -13.95 2.24
N THR A 274 -31.03 -14.07 3.37
CA THR A 274 -32.50 -14.22 3.43
C THR A 274 -33.23 -13.20 4.30
N LEU A 275 -32.55 -12.47 5.19
CA LEU A 275 -33.14 -11.46 6.08
C LEU A 275 -32.53 -10.09 5.82
N ASP A 276 -33.31 -9.03 5.98
CA ASP A 276 -32.85 -7.66 5.69
C ASP A 276 -31.88 -7.13 6.73
N ASN A 277 -31.98 -7.54 8.00
CA ASN A 277 -31.01 -7.15 9.03
C ASN A 277 -30.74 -8.28 10.03
N LEU A 278 -29.61 -8.22 10.73
CA LEU A 278 -29.19 -9.24 11.72
C LEU A 278 -29.35 -8.76 13.16
N LEU A 279 -29.18 -7.45 13.38
CA LEU A 279 -29.55 -6.79 14.62
C LEU A 279 -30.35 -5.53 14.31
N THR A 280 -31.48 -5.34 15.00
CA THR A 280 -32.27 -4.11 14.98
C THR A 280 -32.47 -3.59 16.40
N LYS A 281 -32.32 -2.29 16.63
CA LYS A 281 -32.65 -1.66 17.92
C LYS A 281 -33.93 -0.82 17.80
N ASP A 282 -34.89 -1.03 18.70
CA ASP A 282 -36.10 -0.19 18.77
C ASP A 282 -35.73 1.26 19.17
N TYR A 283 -36.53 2.22 18.69
CA TYR A 283 -36.17 3.65 18.65
C TYR A 283 -35.83 4.28 20.02
N ARG A 284 -36.35 3.72 21.13
CA ARG A 284 -36.18 4.30 22.47
C ARG A 284 -35.02 3.70 23.25
N GLU A 285 -34.50 2.55 22.82
CA GLU A 285 -33.65 1.76 23.69
C GLU A 285 -32.26 2.38 23.84
N SER A 286 -31.76 2.39 25.08
CA SER A 286 -30.56 3.12 25.49
C SER A 286 -29.73 2.30 26.50
N TYR A 287 -28.45 2.62 26.67
CA TYR A 287 -27.51 1.87 27.54
C TYR A 287 -27.41 0.38 27.16
N VAL A 288 -27.11 0.12 25.89
CA VAL A 288 -26.96 -1.24 25.33
C VAL A 288 -25.53 -1.42 24.82
N ARG A 289 -24.89 -2.52 25.20
CA ARG A 289 -23.59 -2.94 24.65
C ARG A 289 -23.80 -4.17 23.77
N VAL A 290 -23.26 -4.15 22.55
CA VAL A 290 -23.15 -5.30 21.66
C VAL A 290 -21.66 -5.56 21.49
N GLU A 291 -21.17 -6.69 22.00
CA GLU A 291 -19.73 -6.96 22.03
C GLU A 291 -19.41 -8.42 21.69
N ASN A 292 -18.29 -8.62 20.97
CA ASN A 292 -17.78 -9.94 20.64
C ASN A 292 -18.72 -10.83 19.79
N ILE A 293 -19.44 -10.26 18.82
CA ILE A 293 -20.33 -10.99 17.89
C ILE A 293 -19.85 -10.84 16.44
N GLN A 294 -19.99 -11.91 15.64
CA GLN A 294 -19.77 -11.88 14.20
C GLN A 294 -21.14 -11.90 13.49
N PHE A 295 -21.42 -10.86 12.72
CA PHE A 295 -22.67 -10.68 11.97
C PHE A 295 -22.41 -10.92 10.49
N LYS A 296 -23.10 -11.91 9.88
CA LYS A 296 -22.86 -12.28 8.48
C LYS A 296 -24.10 -12.34 7.60
N GLY A 297 -24.05 -11.63 6.48
CA GLY A 297 -25.01 -11.81 5.41
C GLY A 297 -26.36 -11.22 5.72
N ALA A 298 -26.60 -10.01 5.25
CA ALA A 298 -27.92 -9.38 5.27
C ALA A 298 -28.32 -8.97 3.85
N ASN A 299 -29.62 -8.96 3.55
CA ASN A 299 -30.14 -8.34 2.34
C ASN A 299 -30.10 -6.81 2.43
N GLY A 300 -30.29 -6.24 3.61
CA GLY A 300 -30.09 -4.82 3.92
C GLY A 300 -28.81 -4.63 4.73
N ASN A 301 -28.95 -4.07 5.94
CA ASN A 301 -27.82 -3.73 6.80
C ASN A 301 -27.57 -4.83 7.82
N ASN A 302 -26.32 -5.13 8.18
CA ASN A 302 -26.11 -6.13 9.22
C ASN A 302 -26.61 -5.61 10.58
N LEU A 303 -26.23 -4.38 10.95
CA LEU A 303 -26.70 -3.70 12.16
C LEU A 303 -27.53 -2.47 11.76
N HIS A 304 -28.76 -2.38 12.28
CA HIS A 304 -29.66 -1.25 12.06
C HIS A 304 -30.11 -0.62 13.38
N LEU A 305 -29.59 0.58 13.66
CA LEU A 305 -29.77 1.29 14.92
C LEU A 305 -30.54 2.59 14.69
N GLU A 306 -31.74 2.74 15.26
CA GLU A 306 -32.45 4.03 15.28
C GLU A 306 -32.67 4.54 16.72
N GLY A 307 -32.49 5.84 16.93
CA GLY A 307 -32.81 6.56 18.17
C GLY A 307 -32.07 6.09 19.44
N GLY A 308 -32.45 6.66 20.58
CA GLY A 308 -31.87 6.34 21.89
C GLY A 308 -30.48 6.94 22.13
N ASP A 309 -29.87 6.58 23.26
CA ASP A 309 -28.53 7.01 23.64
C ASP A 309 -27.66 5.91 24.27
N ASN A 310 -26.35 6.17 24.39
CA ASN A 310 -25.38 5.29 25.06
C ASN A 310 -25.37 3.85 24.52
N ILE A 311 -25.26 3.72 23.20
CA ILE A 311 -25.13 2.42 22.52
C ILE A 311 -23.65 2.17 22.23
N VAL A 312 -23.15 0.97 22.54
CA VAL A 312 -21.78 0.55 22.23
C VAL A 312 -21.80 -0.66 21.34
N ILE A 313 -21.06 -0.62 20.23
CA ILE A 313 -20.74 -1.76 19.38
C ILE A 313 -19.22 -1.95 19.47
N SER A 314 -18.75 -3.02 20.12
CA SER A 314 -17.30 -3.27 20.25
C SER A 314 -16.86 -4.67 19.89
N ASP A 315 -15.58 -4.80 19.54
CA ASP A 315 -14.87 -6.08 19.41
C ASP A 315 -15.61 -7.08 18.50
N SER A 316 -16.36 -6.58 17.52
CA SER A 316 -17.31 -7.34 16.70
C SER A 316 -16.91 -7.34 15.23
N GLU A 317 -17.48 -8.26 14.47
CA GLU A 317 -17.24 -8.39 13.03
C GLU A 317 -18.54 -8.25 12.28
N ILE A 318 -18.53 -7.47 11.21
CA ILE A 318 -19.72 -7.10 10.47
C ILE A 318 -19.41 -7.29 8.99
N GLU A 319 -19.97 -8.35 8.39
CA GLU A 319 -19.54 -8.82 7.09
C GLU A 319 -20.67 -9.13 6.10
N PHE A 320 -20.40 -8.91 4.81
CA PHE A 320 -21.26 -9.32 3.69
C PHE A 320 -22.68 -8.70 3.75
N SER A 321 -22.77 -7.37 3.95
CA SER A 321 -24.05 -6.66 3.92
C SER A 321 -24.49 -6.34 2.49
N GLY A 322 -25.77 -6.59 2.18
CA GLY A 322 -26.39 -6.22 0.90
C GLY A 322 -26.64 -4.72 0.74
N GLU A 323 -26.60 -3.97 1.85
CA GLU A 323 -26.51 -2.51 1.95
C GLU A 323 -25.34 -2.14 2.89
N ASP A 324 -25.59 -1.46 4.01
CA ASP A 324 -24.52 -0.96 4.90
C ASP A 324 -24.08 -2.00 5.95
N GLY A 325 -22.80 -1.98 6.37
CA GLY A 325 -22.36 -2.82 7.49
C GLY A 325 -23.07 -2.42 8.78
N ILE A 326 -22.87 -1.16 9.19
CA ILE A 326 -23.56 -0.56 10.33
C ILE A 326 -24.32 0.68 9.85
N HIS A 327 -25.65 0.66 9.91
CA HIS A 327 -26.50 1.83 9.69
C HIS A 327 -27.00 2.37 11.03
N SER A 328 -26.70 3.63 11.36
CA SER A 328 -27.26 4.31 12.53
C SER A 328 -27.99 5.60 12.17
N ARG A 329 -29.02 5.95 12.94
CA ARG A 329 -29.78 7.19 12.76
C ARG A 329 -30.28 7.77 14.07
N GLY A 330 -29.85 8.98 14.40
CA GLY A 330 -30.29 9.68 15.62
C GLY A 330 -29.88 9.00 16.93
N VAL A 331 -28.78 8.25 16.95
CA VAL A 331 -28.29 7.53 18.14
C VAL A 331 -27.23 8.38 18.83
N SER A 332 -27.60 9.03 19.94
CA SER A 332 -26.67 9.88 20.71
C SER A 332 -25.65 9.05 21.50
N ASP A 333 -24.45 9.59 21.71
CA ASP A 333 -23.39 8.94 22.52
C ASP A 333 -23.10 7.49 22.05
N LEU A 334 -23.19 7.26 20.73
CA LEU A 334 -22.90 5.99 20.07
C LEU A 334 -21.39 5.73 20.02
N ILE A 335 -20.92 4.61 20.55
CA ILE A 335 -19.52 4.17 20.46
C ILE A 335 -19.44 2.98 19.51
N ILE A 336 -18.54 3.04 18.53
CA ILE A 336 -18.18 1.95 17.63
C ILE A 336 -16.66 1.78 17.73
N GLU A 337 -16.19 0.73 18.42
CA GLU A 337 -14.77 0.56 18.73
C GLU A 337 -14.21 -0.86 18.56
N GLY A 338 -13.00 -1.02 18.01
CA GLY A 338 -12.35 -2.34 17.90
C GLY A 338 -13.05 -3.33 16.96
N ASN A 339 -13.86 -2.85 16.01
CA ASN A 339 -14.62 -3.71 15.10
C ASN A 339 -13.91 -3.90 13.76
N ILE A 340 -14.20 -5.03 13.09
CA ILE A 340 -13.98 -5.16 11.65
C ILE A 340 -15.32 -5.01 10.91
N VAL A 341 -15.36 -4.16 9.89
CA VAL A 341 -16.48 -4.07 8.96
C VAL A 341 -15.98 -4.30 7.55
N ARG A 342 -16.44 -5.37 6.89
CA ARG A 342 -15.97 -5.68 5.52
C ARG A 342 -17.05 -6.18 4.57
N HIS A 343 -16.73 -6.08 3.28
CA HIS A 343 -17.53 -6.67 2.19
C HIS A 343 -18.98 -6.15 2.13
N SER A 344 -19.20 -4.91 2.56
CA SER A 344 -20.47 -4.20 2.41
C SER A 344 -20.70 -3.78 0.97
N TYR A 345 -21.92 -3.94 0.44
CA TYR A 345 -22.26 -3.54 -0.92
C TYR A 345 -22.55 -2.04 -1.08
N ASN A 346 -22.84 -1.32 0.01
CA ASN A 346 -23.09 0.12 -0.02
C ASN A 346 -22.06 0.93 0.79
N ASN A 347 -22.23 1.10 2.10
CA ASN A 347 -21.26 1.78 2.97
C ASN A 347 -20.75 0.81 4.06
N GLY A 348 -19.56 1.06 4.61
CA GLY A 348 -19.08 0.29 5.76
C GLY A 348 -19.86 0.68 7.02
N MET A 349 -19.72 1.93 7.43
CA MET A 349 -20.46 2.54 8.53
C MET A 349 -21.20 3.78 8.02
N TYR A 350 -22.52 3.84 8.23
CA TYR A 350 -23.38 4.94 7.81
C TYR A 350 -24.14 5.54 9.00
N LEU A 351 -23.47 6.45 9.71
CA LEU A 351 -24.02 7.18 10.86
C LEU A 351 -24.76 8.42 10.33
N LYS A 352 -26.00 8.19 9.89
CA LYS A 352 -26.89 9.16 9.26
C LYS A 352 -27.50 10.11 10.29
N TYR A 353 -27.16 11.40 10.23
CA TYR A 353 -27.64 12.56 11.02
C TYR A 353 -28.16 12.36 12.46
N GLY A 354 -27.68 13.22 13.38
CA GLY A 354 -28.12 13.24 14.78
C GLY A 354 -27.48 12.18 15.66
N ASN A 355 -26.36 11.58 15.21
CA ASN A 355 -25.54 10.70 16.04
C ASN A 355 -24.57 11.56 16.88
N ASP A 356 -25.14 12.47 17.67
CA ASP A 356 -24.38 13.48 18.40
C ASP A 356 -23.52 12.83 19.47
N ARG A 357 -22.26 13.28 19.60
CA ARG A 357 -21.22 12.77 20.50
C ARG A 357 -20.81 11.32 20.18
N ALA A 358 -21.07 10.84 18.97
CA ALA A 358 -20.60 9.52 18.55
C ALA A 358 -19.07 9.44 18.50
N ILE A 359 -18.52 8.27 18.85
CA ILE A 359 -17.10 7.94 18.81
C ILE A 359 -16.94 6.71 17.93
N VAL A 360 -16.25 6.85 16.80
CA VAL A 360 -15.90 5.76 15.89
C VAL A 360 -14.38 5.60 15.94
N ARG A 361 -13.87 4.58 16.64
CA ARG A 361 -12.43 4.46 16.87
C ARG A 361 -11.82 3.08 16.75
N ASP A 362 -10.56 3.02 16.38
CA ASP A 362 -9.76 1.78 16.42
C ASP A 362 -10.43 0.61 15.63
N ASN A 363 -11.20 0.92 14.57
CA ASN A 363 -11.86 -0.08 13.72
C ASN A 363 -11.10 -0.31 12.41
N GLU A 364 -11.23 -1.50 11.83
CA GLU A 364 -10.91 -1.76 10.42
C GLU A 364 -12.18 -1.70 9.57
N VAL A 365 -12.16 -0.94 8.47
CA VAL A 365 -13.21 -0.91 7.46
C VAL A 365 -12.60 -1.26 6.11
N SER A 366 -12.91 -2.43 5.55
CA SER A 366 -12.26 -2.94 4.34
C SER A 366 -13.24 -3.39 3.25
N ASN A 367 -12.87 -3.21 1.97
CA ASN A 367 -13.62 -3.73 0.80
C ASN A 367 -15.08 -3.26 0.71
N THR A 368 -15.31 -1.95 0.86
CA THR A 368 -16.63 -1.33 0.82
C THR A 368 -17.05 -0.99 -0.61
N ALA A 369 -18.18 -1.53 -1.08
CA ALA A 369 -18.75 -1.34 -2.41
C ALA A 369 -17.86 -1.82 -3.58
N MET A 370 -17.21 -2.98 -3.42
CA MET A 370 -16.37 -3.59 -4.47
C MET A 370 -17.14 -4.13 -5.67
N VAL A 371 -18.46 -4.36 -5.55
CA VAL A 371 -19.30 -4.85 -6.66
C VAL A 371 -20.05 -3.69 -7.31
N ILE A 372 -19.67 -3.34 -8.54
CA ILE A 372 -20.23 -2.20 -9.28
C ILE A 372 -21.75 -2.37 -9.45
N GLY A 373 -22.51 -1.28 -9.23
CA GLY A 373 -23.98 -1.29 -9.36
C GLY A 373 -24.72 -1.94 -8.19
N ARG A 374 -24.01 -2.41 -7.15
CA ARG A 374 -24.63 -2.94 -5.91
C ARG A 374 -24.90 -1.91 -4.84
N THR A 375 -24.27 -0.73 -4.91
CA THR A 375 -24.59 0.43 -4.07
C THR A 375 -26.05 0.85 -4.17
N LEU A 376 -26.53 1.59 -3.17
CA LEU A 376 -27.76 2.35 -3.26
C LEU A 376 -27.62 3.48 -4.31
N ASN A 377 -28.77 4.02 -4.71
CA ASN A 377 -28.87 5.11 -5.69
C ASN A 377 -28.52 6.47 -5.07
N ASP A 378 -28.27 7.45 -5.94
CA ASP A 378 -27.82 8.81 -5.63
C ASP A 378 -26.39 8.86 -5.01
N ASP A 379 -26.11 9.91 -4.24
CA ASP A 379 -24.86 10.17 -3.54
C ASP A 379 -24.80 9.45 -2.16
N ALA A 380 -23.79 9.76 -1.35
CA ALA A 380 -23.59 9.14 -0.02
C ALA A 380 -23.53 7.59 -0.01
N ALA A 381 -23.05 7.00 -1.11
CA ALA A 381 -23.04 5.56 -1.37
C ALA A 381 -21.67 5.10 -1.91
N GLY A 382 -21.07 4.08 -1.30
CA GLY A 382 -19.72 3.58 -1.59
C GLY A 382 -18.66 4.01 -0.57
N ILE A 383 -19.06 4.50 0.61
CA ILE A 383 -18.21 5.21 1.58
C ILE A 383 -17.80 4.26 2.71
N GLY A 384 -16.51 4.27 3.08
CA GLY A 384 -16.02 3.50 4.24
C GLY A 384 -16.72 3.90 5.54
N ILE A 385 -16.53 5.14 5.99
CA ILE A 385 -17.18 5.70 7.19
C ILE A 385 -17.88 7.01 6.83
N PHE A 386 -19.20 7.08 6.97
CA PHE A 386 -19.98 8.32 6.93
C PHE A 386 -20.43 8.68 8.35
N ALA A 387 -20.08 9.87 8.83
CA ALA A 387 -20.27 10.30 10.21
C ALA A 387 -20.97 11.67 10.29
N SER A 388 -22.25 11.69 10.66
CA SER A 388 -23.07 12.91 10.71
C SER A 388 -23.83 13.09 12.02
N GLY A 389 -23.53 14.20 12.69
CA GLY A 389 -24.00 14.59 14.02
C GLY A 389 -23.04 15.59 14.65
N GLU A 390 -23.39 16.14 15.81
CA GLU A 390 -22.60 17.15 16.51
C GLU A 390 -21.55 16.51 17.43
N LYS A 391 -20.32 17.07 17.49
CA LYS A 391 -19.22 16.64 18.38
C LYS A 391 -18.76 15.19 18.14
N ILE A 392 -18.74 14.73 16.90
CA ILE A 392 -18.30 13.36 16.57
C ILE A 392 -16.77 13.25 16.62
N LEU A 393 -16.26 12.12 17.11
CA LEU A 393 -14.85 11.73 17.01
C LEU A 393 -14.71 10.52 16.07
N VAL A 394 -13.93 10.64 15.00
CA VAL A 394 -13.52 9.53 14.13
C VAL A 394 -12.01 9.39 14.24
N GLN A 395 -11.52 8.37 14.96
CA GLN A 395 -10.11 8.29 15.33
C GLN A 395 -9.46 6.90 15.19
N ASN A 396 -8.18 6.82 14.81
CA ASN A 396 -7.41 5.56 14.81
C ASN A 396 -7.98 4.44 13.92
N ASN A 397 -8.91 4.74 12.99
CA ASN A 397 -9.50 3.72 12.12
C ASN A 397 -8.59 3.46 10.92
N SER A 398 -8.60 2.22 10.44
CA SER A 398 -8.04 1.82 9.15
C SER A 398 -9.17 1.68 8.13
N VAL A 399 -9.11 2.42 7.02
CA VAL A 399 -10.15 2.42 5.98
C VAL A 399 -9.51 2.11 4.62
N ILE A 400 -9.71 0.88 4.15
CA ILE A 400 -8.97 0.30 3.02
C ILE A 400 -9.95 -0.18 1.94
N ASN A 401 -9.64 -0.01 0.66
CA ASN A 401 -10.45 -0.50 -0.47
C ASN A 401 -11.91 0.01 -0.40
N THR A 402 -12.13 1.30 -0.64
CA THR A 402 -13.49 1.88 -0.73
C THR A 402 -13.89 2.25 -2.15
N GLY A 403 -15.16 2.01 -2.48
CA GLY A 403 -15.72 2.29 -3.80
C GLY A 403 -15.77 3.79 -4.15
N PHE A 404 -15.90 4.64 -3.14
CA PHE A 404 -15.95 6.10 -3.24
C PHE A 404 -15.09 6.75 -2.13
N ASN A 405 -15.66 7.63 -1.29
CA ASN A 405 -14.92 8.30 -0.23
C ASN A 405 -14.39 7.31 0.83
N GLY A 406 -13.27 7.64 1.48
CA GLY A 406 -12.79 6.90 2.66
C GLY A 406 -13.65 7.24 3.88
N ILE A 407 -13.46 8.44 4.43
CA ILE A 407 -14.22 9.01 5.54
C ILE A 407 -14.98 10.26 5.07
N GLN A 408 -16.28 10.32 5.30
CA GLN A 408 -17.12 11.50 5.08
C GLN A 408 -17.69 12.00 6.40
N PHE A 409 -17.64 13.32 6.66
CA PHE A 409 -18.13 13.88 7.93
C PHE A 409 -18.88 15.21 7.81
N SER A 410 -19.71 15.52 8.82
CA SER A 410 -20.38 16.82 8.99
C SER A 410 -20.59 17.18 10.48
N GLY A 411 -21.28 18.29 10.77
CA GLY A 411 -21.58 18.75 12.13
C GLY A 411 -20.52 19.66 12.76
N ASN A 412 -20.85 20.35 13.85
CA ASN A 412 -19.89 21.18 14.59
C ASN A 412 -19.01 20.31 15.50
N HIS A 413 -17.80 20.77 15.78
CA HIS A 413 -16.84 20.14 16.69
C HIS A 413 -16.48 18.68 16.32
N THR A 414 -16.72 18.29 15.07
CA THR A 414 -16.35 16.98 14.55
C THR A 414 -14.83 16.90 14.30
N VAL A 415 -14.21 15.83 14.79
CA VAL A 415 -12.77 15.59 14.75
C VAL A 415 -12.49 14.29 14.00
N VAL A 416 -11.77 14.37 12.88
CA VAL A 416 -11.24 13.23 12.13
C VAL A 416 -9.74 13.16 12.38
N LYS A 417 -9.27 12.19 13.17
CA LYS A 417 -7.91 12.20 13.71
C LYS A 417 -7.17 10.87 13.59
N ASN A 418 -5.90 10.88 13.22
CA ASN A 418 -5.05 9.69 13.25
C ASN A 418 -5.70 8.47 12.53
N ASN A 419 -6.41 8.66 11.43
CA ASN A 419 -6.93 7.54 10.64
C ASN A 419 -5.94 7.22 9.52
N PHE A 420 -5.88 5.93 9.14
CA PHE A 420 -5.20 5.48 7.93
C PHE A 420 -6.26 5.21 6.86
N ILE A 421 -6.18 5.93 5.74
CA ILE A 421 -7.06 5.74 4.59
C ILE A 421 -6.19 5.37 3.39
N ASP A 422 -6.46 4.22 2.79
CA ASP A 422 -5.71 3.66 1.68
C ASP A 422 -6.65 3.13 0.58
N THR A 423 -6.31 3.40 -0.68
CA THR A 423 -6.91 2.76 -1.85
C THR A 423 -8.44 2.97 -1.91
N TYR A 424 -8.83 4.17 -2.30
CA TYR A 424 -10.22 4.63 -2.34
C TYR A 424 -10.62 5.14 -3.72
N CYS A 425 -11.91 5.45 -3.91
CA CYS A 425 -12.50 5.78 -5.21
C CYS A 425 -12.35 4.65 -6.26
N LEU A 426 -12.52 3.39 -5.84
CA LEU A 426 -12.34 2.22 -6.73
C LEU A 426 -13.45 2.00 -7.78
N ILE A 427 -14.68 2.51 -7.56
CA ILE A 427 -15.79 2.42 -8.52
C ILE A 427 -16.36 3.77 -8.96
N LYS A 428 -16.06 4.84 -8.22
CA LYS A 428 -16.52 6.22 -8.44
C LYS A 428 -15.33 7.18 -8.43
N SER A 429 -15.53 8.41 -8.90
CA SER A 429 -14.57 9.52 -8.85
C SER A 429 -15.29 10.81 -8.45
N ASP A 430 -14.57 11.92 -8.35
CA ASP A 430 -14.96 13.20 -7.73
C ASP A 430 -15.24 13.01 -6.22
N GLY A 431 -14.21 12.56 -5.50
CA GLY A 431 -14.30 12.07 -4.12
C GLY A 431 -12.95 12.05 -3.42
N GLY A 432 -13.01 12.09 -2.08
CA GLY A 432 -11.85 12.25 -1.20
C GLY A 432 -11.63 11.08 -0.25
N GLY A 433 -10.37 10.83 0.11
CA GLY A 433 -10.02 9.92 1.20
C GLY A 433 -10.59 10.43 2.54
N ILE A 434 -10.59 11.75 2.73
CA ILE A 434 -11.43 12.45 3.71
C ILE A 434 -12.26 13.49 2.95
N TYR A 435 -13.59 13.47 3.12
CA TYR A 435 -14.54 14.36 2.42
C TYR A 435 -15.48 15.07 3.39
N THR A 436 -15.79 16.35 3.11
CA THR A 436 -16.90 17.06 3.77
C THR A 436 -17.51 18.09 2.82
N PHE A 437 -18.80 18.36 2.98
CA PHE A 437 -19.57 19.32 2.19
C PHE A 437 -20.21 20.34 3.13
N GLY A 438 -20.12 21.63 2.80
CA GLY A 438 -20.72 22.71 3.59
C GLY A 438 -22.20 22.94 3.33
N GLY A 439 -22.75 22.35 2.26
CA GLY A 439 -24.11 22.58 1.77
C GLY A 439 -24.13 23.50 0.55
N VAL A 440 -25.21 23.45 -0.25
CA VAL A 440 -25.40 24.35 -1.41
C VAL A 440 -25.57 25.83 -0.99
N GLU A 441 -26.11 26.03 0.22
CA GLU A 441 -26.15 27.31 0.92
C GLU A 441 -25.17 27.28 2.10
N TYR A 442 -24.60 28.43 2.44
CA TYR A 442 -23.61 28.53 3.51
C TYR A 442 -24.22 28.21 4.89
N GLN A 443 -23.66 27.20 5.55
CA GLN A 443 -24.00 26.81 6.91
C GLN A 443 -22.82 27.12 7.84
N ALA A 444 -23.05 27.88 8.91
CA ALA A 444 -21.99 28.29 9.84
C ALA A 444 -21.63 27.16 10.81
N TYR A 445 -20.76 26.25 10.38
CA TYR A 445 -20.17 25.22 11.23
C TYR A 445 -19.07 25.83 12.12
N THR A 446 -18.68 25.13 13.19
CA THR A 446 -17.66 25.58 14.15
C THR A 446 -16.78 24.43 14.61
N GLY A 447 -15.51 24.70 14.92
CA GLY A 447 -14.62 23.79 15.65
C GLY A 447 -14.24 22.47 14.98
N ARG A 448 -14.36 22.35 13.64
CA ARG A 448 -14.06 21.09 12.92
C ARG A 448 -12.56 20.87 12.78
N LYS A 449 -12.10 19.61 12.82
CA LYS A 449 -10.68 19.24 12.82
C LYS A 449 -10.39 18.01 11.96
N ILE A 450 -9.28 18.05 11.21
CA ILE A 450 -8.68 16.94 10.47
C ILE A 450 -7.20 16.88 10.88
N GLU A 451 -6.84 15.97 11.79
CA GLU A 451 -5.53 15.99 12.48
C GLU A 451 -4.76 14.68 12.33
N GLY A 452 -3.50 14.73 11.88
CA GLY A 452 -2.59 13.56 11.94
C GLY A 452 -3.03 12.33 11.14
N ASN A 453 -3.90 12.46 10.14
CA ASN A 453 -4.33 11.33 9.32
C ASN A 453 -3.29 11.02 8.24
N ILE A 454 -3.20 9.75 7.83
CA ILE A 454 -2.45 9.32 6.64
C ILE A 454 -3.48 8.96 5.56
N VAL A 455 -3.43 9.65 4.42
CA VAL A 455 -4.36 9.45 3.29
C VAL A 455 -3.56 9.15 2.03
N VAL A 456 -3.65 7.93 1.51
CA VAL A 456 -2.82 7.49 0.39
C VAL A 456 -3.61 6.74 -0.69
N ASN A 457 -3.06 6.74 -1.91
CA ASN A 457 -3.51 5.90 -3.03
C ASN A 457 -4.95 6.22 -3.49
N GLY A 458 -5.22 7.48 -3.81
CA GLY A 458 -6.49 7.92 -4.39
C GLY A 458 -6.58 7.59 -5.88
N ILE A 459 -7.19 6.45 -6.23
CA ILE A 459 -7.12 5.86 -7.58
C ILE A 459 -8.12 6.51 -8.55
N GLY A 460 -9.41 6.34 -8.32
CA GLY A 460 -10.48 6.79 -9.22
C GLY A 460 -10.79 5.81 -10.35
N LYS A 461 -12.04 5.86 -10.84
CA LYS A 461 -12.54 4.93 -11.86
C LYS A 461 -12.72 5.59 -13.23
N THR A 462 -11.90 5.21 -14.20
CA THR A 462 -11.86 5.73 -15.58
C THR A 462 -12.77 5.02 -16.58
N THR A 463 -13.46 3.96 -16.16
CA THR A 463 -14.39 3.17 -17.00
C THR A 463 -15.83 3.63 -16.83
N GLY A 464 -16.64 3.47 -17.88
CA GLY A 464 -18.03 3.93 -17.90
C GLY A 464 -18.21 5.45 -17.83
N VAL A 465 -17.17 6.25 -18.08
CA VAL A 465 -17.23 7.72 -18.20
C VAL A 465 -16.92 8.16 -19.63
N PRO A 466 -17.40 9.34 -20.07
CA PRO A 466 -17.04 9.89 -21.36
C PRO A 466 -15.52 10.04 -21.49
N LYS A 467 -14.99 9.79 -22.70
CA LYS A 467 -13.60 10.13 -23.02
C LYS A 467 -13.36 11.63 -22.77
N ARG A 468 -12.24 11.95 -22.12
CA ARG A 468 -11.77 13.31 -21.84
C ARG A 468 -10.43 13.52 -22.53
N GLY A 469 -9.99 14.77 -22.61
CA GLY A 469 -8.72 15.14 -23.25
C GLY A 469 -7.51 14.45 -22.63
N VAL A 470 -6.38 14.47 -23.35
CA VAL A 470 -5.12 13.78 -23.03
C VAL A 470 -4.61 14.14 -21.63
N GLU A 471 -4.87 15.38 -21.21
CA GLU A 471 -4.42 15.93 -19.94
C GLU A 471 -5.39 15.70 -18.77
N TYR A 472 -6.53 15.07 -19.01
CA TYR A 472 -7.53 14.88 -17.95
C TYR A 472 -7.00 13.94 -16.87
N LYS A 473 -6.81 14.51 -15.67
CA LYS A 473 -6.47 13.79 -14.45
C LYS A 473 -7.77 13.42 -13.74
N VAL A 474 -7.88 12.17 -13.31
CA VAL A 474 -9.08 11.67 -12.63
C VAL A 474 -9.29 12.48 -11.35
N LEU A 475 -10.50 12.99 -11.14
CA LEU A 475 -10.81 13.79 -9.95
C LEU A 475 -10.85 12.86 -8.73
N VAL A 476 -9.72 12.63 -8.08
CA VAL A 476 -9.67 12.00 -6.76
C VAL A 476 -8.71 12.76 -5.87
N GLU A 477 -9.19 13.10 -4.70
CA GLU A 477 -8.51 13.97 -3.76
C GLU A 477 -8.07 13.23 -2.50
N GLY A 478 -7.05 13.72 -1.81
CA GLY A 478 -6.71 13.25 -0.46
C GLY A 478 -7.74 13.73 0.54
N ILE A 479 -7.74 15.03 0.79
CA ILE A 479 -8.71 15.74 1.60
C ILE A 479 -9.53 16.64 0.68
N PHE A 480 -10.84 16.39 0.56
CA PHE A 480 -11.76 17.18 -0.25
C PHE A 480 -12.70 17.97 0.68
N LEU A 481 -12.44 19.28 0.78
CA LEU A 481 -13.37 20.25 1.32
C LEU A 481 -14.23 20.77 0.17
N ASP A 482 -15.40 20.18 0.01
CA ASP A 482 -16.38 20.52 -1.03
C ASP A 482 -17.17 21.79 -0.65
N ASP A 483 -17.95 22.30 -1.60
CA ASP A 483 -18.59 23.63 -1.59
C ASP A 483 -19.08 24.10 -0.22
N ASN A 484 -18.74 25.36 0.12
CA ASN A 484 -19.06 26.05 1.38
C ASN A 484 -18.47 25.43 2.66
N SER A 485 -17.55 24.45 2.59
CA SER A 485 -16.86 23.91 3.77
C SER A 485 -16.12 24.98 4.57
N ASN A 486 -16.25 24.96 5.90
CA ASN A 486 -15.84 26.09 6.74
C ASN A 486 -15.52 25.77 8.21
N ASN A 487 -14.70 26.62 8.84
CA ASN A 487 -14.27 26.50 10.24
C ASN A 487 -13.59 25.15 10.53
N ILE A 488 -12.59 24.80 9.70
CA ILE A 488 -11.85 23.52 9.74
C ILE A 488 -10.35 23.78 9.97
N SER A 489 -9.75 23.09 10.92
CA SER A 489 -8.29 22.99 11.06
C SER A 489 -7.78 21.69 10.47
N ILE A 490 -6.81 21.75 9.55
CA ILE A 490 -6.17 20.61 8.88
C ILE A 490 -4.70 20.60 9.29
N ILE A 491 -4.33 19.76 10.26
CA ILE A 491 -3.02 19.83 10.93
C ILE A 491 -2.29 18.49 10.93
N GLY A 492 -1.03 18.48 10.50
CA GLY A 492 -0.12 17.33 10.67
C GLY A 492 -0.47 16.09 9.83
N ASN A 493 -1.32 16.21 8.81
CA ASN A 493 -1.73 15.08 7.98
C ASN A 493 -0.65 14.75 6.94
N THR A 494 -0.56 13.48 6.58
CA THR A 494 0.22 13.00 5.43
C THR A 494 -0.75 12.67 4.31
N VAL A 495 -0.50 13.21 3.11
CA VAL A 495 -1.32 12.93 1.93
C VAL A 495 -0.45 12.63 0.71
N GLY A 496 -0.67 11.50 0.05
CA GLY A 496 0.07 11.23 -1.17
C GLY A 496 -0.51 10.18 -2.12
N ASN A 497 0.12 10.07 -3.30
CA ASN A 497 -0.30 9.17 -4.37
C ASN A 497 -1.78 9.39 -4.77
N THR A 498 -2.21 10.66 -4.94
CA THR A 498 -3.57 10.98 -5.42
C THR A 498 -3.54 11.43 -6.87
N THR A 499 -4.53 11.00 -7.66
CA THR A 499 -4.59 11.32 -9.10
C THR A 499 -4.92 12.79 -9.39
N ASN A 500 -5.53 13.52 -8.44
CA ASN A 500 -5.76 14.97 -8.53
C ASN A 500 -5.10 15.75 -7.37
N SER A 501 -5.85 16.15 -6.35
CA SER A 501 -5.37 17.12 -5.35
C SER A 501 -5.13 16.47 -3.99
N GLY A 502 -3.97 16.70 -3.38
CA GLY A 502 -3.72 16.30 -2.00
C GLY A 502 -4.73 16.94 -1.04
N LEU A 503 -4.93 18.25 -1.16
CA LEU A 503 -6.04 18.99 -0.53
C LEU A 503 -6.79 19.80 -1.59
N LYS A 504 -8.13 19.69 -1.64
CA LYS A 504 -9.01 20.52 -2.48
C LYS A 504 -9.93 21.35 -1.59
N ILE A 505 -9.98 22.66 -1.83
CA ILE A 505 -10.87 23.62 -1.16
C ILE A 505 -11.75 24.30 -2.21
N ALA A 506 -12.98 23.82 -2.35
CA ALA A 506 -14.01 24.42 -3.19
C ALA A 506 -14.86 25.39 -2.36
N ASN A 507 -14.86 26.67 -2.74
CA ASN A 507 -15.75 27.69 -2.17
C ASN A 507 -15.74 27.75 -0.62
N GLY A 508 -14.58 27.50 0.00
CA GLY A 508 -14.43 27.26 1.44
C GLY A 508 -14.12 28.51 2.27
N ASN A 509 -14.42 28.50 3.58
CA ASN A 509 -14.30 29.70 4.42
C ASN A 509 -13.71 29.43 5.81
N THR A 510 -12.75 30.24 6.27
CA THR A 510 -12.18 30.11 7.62
C THR A 510 -11.56 28.70 7.82
N ILE A 511 -10.50 28.42 7.07
CA ILE A 511 -9.82 27.10 7.08
C ILE A 511 -8.33 27.34 7.36
N TYR A 512 -7.77 26.59 8.31
CA TYR A 512 -6.37 26.68 8.71
C TYR A 512 -5.64 25.37 8.37
N VAL A 513 -4.58 25.43 7.56
CA VAL A 513 -3.86 24.28 7.00
C VAL A 513 -2.39 24.36 7.42
N SER A 514 -1.96 23.50 8.34
CA SER A 514 -0.65 23.63 8.97
C SER A 514 0.11 22.33 9.18
N ASN A 515 1.43 22.33 8.95
CA ASN A 515 2.33 21.20 9.20
C ASN A 515 1.96 19.89 8.44
N ASN A 516 1.26 19.96 7.31
CA ASN A 516 0.92 18.78 6.52
C ASN A 516 2.05 18.43 5.52
N SER A 517 2.17 17.14 5.17
CA SER A 517 3.11 16.63 4.17
C SER A 517 2.34 16.14 2.94
N PHE A 518 2.68 16.66 1.76
CA PHE A 518 2.05 16.30 0.49
C PHE A 518 3.09 15.69 -0.46
N PHE A 519 2.89 14.45 -0.90
CA PHE A 519 3.79 13.73 -1.80
C PHE A 519 3.07 13.16 -3.03
N ASN A 520 3.66 13.31 -4.23
CA ASN A 520 3.17 12.64 -5.45
C ASN A 520 1.66 12.84 -5.70
N ASN A 521 1.22 14.10 -5.72
CA ASN A 521 -0.14 14.52 -6.06
C ASN A 521 -0.06 15.40 -7.32
N GLN A 522 -1.08 15.38 -8.19
CA GLN A 522 -1.13 16.27 -9.36
C GLN A 522 -1.13 17.76 -8.95
N TYR A 523 -1.81 18.08 -7.86
CA TYR A 523 -1.67 19.32 -7.11
C TYR A 523 -1.49 18.98 -5.63
N SER A 524 -0.52 19.57 -4.92
CA SER A 524 -0.45 19.37 -3.46
C SER A 524 -1.65 20.04 -2.77
N ILE A 525 -1.94 21.30 -3.11
CA ILE A 525 -3.17 22.00 -2.71
C ILE A 525 -3.83 22.64 -3.93
N THR A 526 -5.14 22.46 -4.07
CA THR A 526 -6.02 23.19 -4.99
C THR A 526 -7.01 24.00 -4.18
N LEU A 527 -7.15 25.30 -4.48
CA LEU A 527 -8.18 26.15 -3.86
C LEU A 527 -8.79 27.12 -4.86
N GLY A 528 -10.08 27.37 -4.72
CA GLY A 528 -10.80 28.14 -5.73
C GLY A 528 -12.19 28.58 -5.31
N ASN A 529 -12.78 29.47 -6.10
CA ASN A 529 -14.20 29.81 -6.00
C ASN A 529 -14.86 29.77 -7.38
N SER A 530 -16.05 29.18 -7.44
CA SER A 530 -16.88 29.11 -8.65
C SER A 530 -18.09 30.06 -8.54
N SER A 531 -18.88 30.18 -9.60
CA SER A 531 -20.16 30.91 -9.57
C SER A 531 -21.26 30.19 -8.77
N ILE A 532 -20.95 29.01 -8.22
CA ILE A 532 -21.76 28.21 -7.32
C ILE A 532 -21.08 28.31 -5.94
N GLY A 533 -21.86 28.42 -4.85
CA GLY A 533 -21.31 28.60 -3.50
C GLY A 533 -20.87 30.03 -3.16
N GLN A 534 -20.33 30.22 -1.95
CA GLN A 534 -19.75 31.48 -1.47
C GLN A 534 -18.30 31.66 -1.92
N ASP A 535 -17.79 32.89 -1.87
CA ASP A 535 -16.38 33.13 -2.16
C ASP A 535 -15.46 32.47 -1.13
N THR A 536 -14.38 31.86 -1.64
CA THR A 536 -13.30 31.34 -0.80
C THR A 536 -12.57 32.47 -0.08
N ARG A 537 -12.54 32.44 1.25
CA ARG A 537 -12.05 33.53 2.12
C ARG A 537 -11.46 32.99 3.42
N ASN A 538 -10.56 33.77 4.03
CA ASN A 538 -9.98 33.49 5.36
C ASN A 538 -9.34 32.08 5.40
N ILE A 539 -8.51 31.77 4.41
CA ILE A 539 -7.78 30.50 4.35
C ILE A 539 -6.33 30.78 4.73
N ASP A 540 -5.82 30.11 5.75
CA ASP A 540 -4.44 30.27 6.23
C ASP A 540 -3.66 28.97 5.93
N ILE A 541 -2.60 29.05 5.14
CA ILE A 541 -1.81 27.88 4.70
C ILE A 541 -0.35 28.11 5.07
N GLU A 542 0.15 27.40 6.09
CA GLU A 542 1.50 27.61 6.62
C GLU A 542 2.25 26.34 7.04
N ASN A 543 3.59 26.38 7.04
CA ASN A 543 4.44 25.29 7.53
C ASN A 543 4.25 23.92 6.84
N ASN A 544 3.61 23.88 5.66
CA ASN A 544 3.36 22.65 4.91
C ASN A 544 4.56 22.29 4.02
N GLN A 545 4.72 21.00 3.72
CA GLN A 545 5.76 20.47 2.83
C GLN A 545 5.12 19.95 1.53
N PHE A 546 5.55 20.48 0.39
CA PHE A 546 5.08 20.08 -0.94
C PHE A 546 6.19 19.37 -1.71
N PHE A 547 6.00 18.09 -2.00
CA PHE A 547 7.02 17.22 -2.55
C PHE A 547 6.52 16.60 -3.86
N THR A 548 6.89 17.23 -4.98
CA THR A 548 6.45 16.78 -6.31
C THR A 548 7.37 15.68 -6.86
N LYS A 549 6.77 14.60 -7.36
CA LYS A 549 7.46 13.44 -7.93
C LYS A 549 7.73 13.61 -9.43
N LEU A 550 6.79 14.20 -10.17
CA LEU A 550 6.82 14.29 -11.64
C LEU A 550 6.79 15.73 -12.16
N ALA A 551 7.35 15.92 -13.37
CA ALA A 551 7.45 17.22 -14.03
C ALA A 551 6.10 17.87 -14.40
N ASP A 552 4.99 17.14 -14.40
CA ASP A 552 3.65 17.67 -14.64
C ASP A 552 2.84 17.95 -13.36
N GLN A 553 3.40 17.69 -12.17
CA GLN A 553 2.78 17.96 -10.87
C GLN A 553 3.05 19.38 -10.36
N TYR A 554 2.15 19.93 -9.54
CA TYR A 554 2.24 21.29 -9.00
C TYR A 554 2.09 21.30 -7.47
N SER A 555 2.64 22.33 -6.83
CA SER A 555 2.44 22.59 -5.40
C SER A 555 1.07 23.23 -5.18
N TYR A 556 0.76 24.29 -5.95
CA TYR A 556 -0.51 25.01 -5.87
C TYR A 556 -1.30 24.98 -7.19
N GLY A 557 -2.63 24.84 -7.06
CA GLY A 557 -3.61 25.06 -8.12
C GLY A 557 -4.67 26.07 -7.67
N ILE A 558 -4.51 27.35 -8.01
CA ILE A 558 -5.39 28.43 -7.55
C ILE A 558 -6.33 28.85 -8.67
N LYS A 559 -7.64 28.63 -8.55
CA LYS A 559 -8.60 28.90 -9.63
C LYS A 559 -9.81 29.70 -9.13
N THR A 560 -9.90 30.95 -9.53
CA THR A 560 -11.02 31.83 -9.18
C THR A 560 -11.67 32.41 -10.44
N HIS A 561 -12.98 32.62 -10.40
CA HIS A 561 -13.72 33.31 -11.46
C HIS A 561 -13.71 34.85 -11.30
N LYS A 562 -12.89 35.37 -10.36
CA LYS A 562 -12.77 36.77 -9.98
C LYS A 562 -11.29 37.17 -9.84
N ASN A 563 -10.97 38.46 -9.92
CA ASN A 563 -9.63 39.00 -9.63
C ASN A 563 -9.51 39.26 -8.11
N ASP A 564 -9.51 38.20 -7.30
CA ASP A 564 -9.65 38.28 -5.83
C ASP A 564 -8.68 37.40 -5.03
N ILE A 565 -7.64 36.83 -5.66
CA ILE A 565 -6.61 35.98 -5.01
C ILE A 565 -6.06 36.61 -3.72
N SER A 566 -5.84 37.93 -3.69
CA SER A 566 -5.34 38.65 -2.52
C SER A 566 -6.24 38.55 -1.28
N LEU A 567 -7.54 38.29 -1.46
CA LEU A 567 -8.56 38.14 -0.42
C LEU A 567 -8.91 36.69 -0.11
N MET A 568 -8.44 35.72 -0.91
CA MET A 568 -8.82 34.31 -0.76
C MET A 568 -8.10 33.64 0.41
N ALA A 569 -6.77 33.73 0.40
CA ALA A 569 -5.91 32.98 1.31
C ALA A 569 -4.65 33.77 1.65
N ASP A 570 -4.14 33.60 2.86
CA ASP A 570 -2.77 33.93 3.26
C ASP A 570 -1.94 32.65 3.29
N PHE A 571 -0.73 32.76 2.75
CA PHE A 571 0.22 31.66 2.62
C PHE A 571 1.57 32.12 3.16
N ASP A 572 2.23 31.35 4.04
CA ASP A 572 3.54 31.71 4.57
C ASP A 572 4.30 30.52 5.16
N ASN A 573 5.64 30.57 5.21
CA ASN A 573 6.49 29.53 5.81
C ASN A 573 6.30 28.11 5.22
N ASN A 574 5.82 27.98 3.98
CA ASN A 574 5.67 26.70 3.30
C ASN A 574 6.98 26.28 2.59
N TYR A 575 7.17 24.98 2.38
CA TYR A 575 8.37 24.41 1.79
C TYR A 575 8.04 23.71 0.47
N PHE A 576 8.53 24.27 -0.63
CA PHE A 576 8.34 23.75 -1.99
C PHE A 576 9.57 22.93 -2.38
N PHE A 577 9.37 21.69 -2.81
CA PHE A 577 10.46 20.81 -3.21
C PHE A 577 10.11 20.03 -4.49
N ARG A 578 10.96 20.21 -5.51
CA ARG A 578 10.73 19.75 -6.88
C ARG A 578 12.05 19.34 -7.56
N PRO A 579 12.77 18.34 -7.01
CA PRO A 579 14.16 18.08 -7.38
C PRO A 579 14.35 17.64 -8.84
N LEU A 580 13.35 16.96 -9.42
CA LEU A 580 13.42 16.39 -10.76
C LEU A 580 12.83 17.28 -11.88
N SER A 581 12.49 18.54 -11.60
CA SER A 581 11.94 19.48 -12.59
C SER A 581 12.29 20.95 -12.29
N ASP A 582 11.88 21.88 -13.13
CA ASP A 582 11.99 23.32 -12.85
C ASP A 582 11.16 23.76 -11.63
N GLU A 583 11.43 24.96 -11.09
CA GLU A 583 10.80 25.45 -9.86
C GLU A 583 9.36 25.99 -10.05
N TYR A 584 8.84 26.03 -11.29
CA TYR A 584 7.54 26.62 -11.62
C TYR A 584 6.39 25.68 -11.24
N SER A 585 6.05 25.68 -9.95
CA SER A 585 5.07 24.77 -9.34
C SER A 585 3.79 25.44 -8.82
N ILE A 586 3.58 26.73 -9.09
CA ILE A 586 2.41 27.49 -8.65
C ILE A 586 1.54 27.85 -9.87
N ASN A 587 0.54 27.01 -10.16
CA ASN A 587 -0.43 27.24 -11.22
C ASN A 587 -1.60 28.09 -10.71
N HIS A 588 -1.85 29.24 -11.33
CA HIS A 588 -2.99 30.10 -10.95
C HIS A 588 -3.74 30.69 -12.14
N GLN A 589 -5.04 30.86 -11.96
CA GLN A 589 -5.96 31.41 -12.94
C GLN A 589 -7.01 32.30 -12.26
N TYR A 590 -7.25 33.49 -12.81
CA TYR A 590 -8.25 34.43 -12.32
C TYR A 590 -8.88 35.27 -13.45
N THR A 591 -10.14 35.69 -13.28
CA THR A 591 -10.83 36.54 -14.27
C THR A 591 -10.74 38.02 -13.89
N LYS A 592 -10.15 38.84 -14.76
CA LYS A 592 -9.99 40.28 -14.60
C LYS A 592 -10.62 41.03 -15.77
N ASN A 593 -11.57 41.91 -15.49
CA ASN A 593 -12.31 42.69 -16.51
C ASN A 593 -12.94 41.81 -17.62
N GLY A 594 -13.36 40.58 -17.29
CA GLY A 594 -13.92 39.61 -18.25
C GLY A 594 -12.87 38.80 -19.04
N VAL A 595 -11.58 39.06 -18.85
CA VAL A 595 -10.48 38.28 -19.45
C VAL A 595 -9.94 37.30 -18.40
N VAL A 596 -9.71 36.05 -18.80
CA VAL A 596 -9.02 35.06 -17.95
C VAL A 596 -7.51 35.29 -18.06
N GLU A 597 -6.88 35.68 -16.96
CA GLU A 597 -5.41 35.65 -16.82
C GLU A 597 -5.01 34.30 -16.19
N SER A 598 -3.96 33.66 -16.70
CA SER A 598 -3.46 32.36 -16.24
C SER A 598 -1.94 32.32 -16.34
N ALA A 599 -1.26 31.73 -15.37
CA ALA A 599 0.19 31.53 -15.36
C ALA A 599 0.59 30.33 -14.50
N VAL A 600 1.78 29.80 -14.79
CA VAL A 600 2.53 28.97 -13.84
C VAL A 600 3.73 29.80 -13.41
N ASP A 601 3.81 30.11 -12.13
CA ASP A 601 4.89 30.89 -11.53
C ASP A 601 5.77 29.98 -10.63
N ASP A 602 7.01 30.39 -10.41
CA ASP A 602 7.83 29.94 -9.28
C ASP A 602 7.45 30.75 -8.02
N LEU A 603 8.10 30.45 -6.88
CA LEU A 603 7.85 31.15 -5.63
C LEU A 603 8.18 32.66 -5.67
N SER A 604 9.24 33.05 -6.39
CA SER A 604 9.69 34.45 -6.49
C SER A 604 8.69 35.29 -7.28
N HIS A 605 8.30 34.81 -8.46
CA HIS A 605 7.32 35.44 -9.33
C HIS A 605 5.93 35.50 -8.67
N TRP A 606 5.52 34.41 -7.99
CA TRP A 606 4.28 34.38 -7.20
C TRP A 606 4.27 35.44 -6.09
N SER A 607 5.33 35.50 -5.28
CA SER A 607 5.43 36.45 -4.17
C SER A 607 5.48 37.91 -4.67
N ALA A 608 6.21 38.18 -5.76
CA ALA A 608 6.26 39.50 -6.38
C ALA A 608 4.91 39.96 -6.95
N LYS A 609 4.14 39.04 -7.56
CA LYS A 609 2.85 39.33 -8.22
C LYS A 609 1.68 39.47 -7.23
N HIS A 610 1.64 38.63 -6.19
CA HIS A 610 0.48 38.53 -5.28
C HIS A 610 0.77 38.97 -3.84
N ALA A 611 2.03 39.23 -3.47
CA ALA A 611 2.47 39.59 -2.13
C ALA A 611 2.17 38.52 -1.05
N LYS A 612 2.23 37.24 -1.42
CA LYS A 612 2.02 36.05 -0.57
C LYS A 612 3.33 35.25 -0.40
N ASP A 613 3.35 34.25 0.49
CA ASP A 613 4.45 33.30 0.69
C ASP A 613 5.84 33.96 0.94
N ARG A 614 5.88 35.07 1.68
CA ARG A 614 7.09 35.89 1.83
C ARG A 614 8.20 35.24 2.65
N ASN A 615 7.84 34.35 3.58
CA ASN A 615 8.78 33.57 4.39
C ASN A 615 8.79 32.08 3.99
N SER A 616 8.06 31.71 2.93
CA SER A 616 8.12 30.36 2.34
C SER A 616 9.46 30.16 1.61
N THR A 617 9.85 28.90 1.38
CA THR A 617 11.13 28.55 0.74
C THR A 617 10.92 27.60 -0.43
N SER A 618 11.50 27.91 -1.59
CA SER A 618 11.69 26.97 -2.70
C SER A 618 13.07 26.36 -2.54
N ASN A 619 13.11 25.06 -2.27
CA ASN A 619 14.36 24.32 -2.10
C ASN A 619 14.65 23.52 -3.37
N SER A 620 15.84 23.72 -3.92
CA SER A 620 16.39 22.96 -5.02
C SER A 620 17.73 22.33 -4.64
N ILE A 621 18.13 21.32 -5.40
CA ILE A 621 19.38 20.58 -5.24
C ILE A 621 20.08 20.49 -6.59
N ASP A 622 21.40 20.55 -6.58
CA ASP A 622 22.22 20.26 -7.76
C ASP A 622 22.23 18.74 -7.97
N PHE A 623 21.48 18.27 -8.96
CA PHE A 623 21.23 16.86 -9.21
C PHE A 623 21.02 16.61 -10.71
N SER A 624 21.79 15.67 -11.29
CA SER A 624 21.69 15.32 -12.70
C SER A 624 20.43 14.50 -12.98
N ARG A 625 19.44 15.13 -13.63
CA ARG A 625 18.11 14.54 -13.88
C ARG A 625 18.09 13.54 -15.02
N TYR A 626 19.04 13.66 -15.95
CA TYR A 626 19.16 12.80 -17.12
C TYR A 626 20.58 12.84 -17.70
N THR A 627 20.91 11.85 -18.53
CA THR A 627 22.12 11.85 -19.36
C THR A 627 21.73 11.56 -20.81
N VAL A 628 22.05 12.46 -21.73
CA VAL A 628 21.91 12.24 -23.17
C VAL A 628 23.11 11.44 -23.65
N ARG A 629 22.86 10.22 -24.15
CA ARG A 629 23.91 9.36 -24.73
C ARG A 629 24.19 9.73 -26.19
N LYS A 630 23.13 10.05 -26.95
CA LYS A 630 23.23 10.30 -28.40
C LYS A 630 22.00 11.04 -28.94
N LYS A 631 22.22 12.00 -29.85
CA LYS A 631 21.17 12.61 -30.69
C LYS A 631 20.95 11.75 -31.93
N ILE A 632 19.70 11.54 -32.34
CA ILE A 632 19.31 10.70 -33.49
C ILE A 632 18.72 11.58 -34.59
N GLY A 633 19.36 11.56 -35.76
CA GLY A 633 18.91 12.30 -36.94
C GLY A 633 19.23 13.80 -36.88
N ASN A 634 18.46 14.59 -37.63
CA ASN A 634 18.55 16.05 -37.63
C ASN A 634 17.42 16.64 -36.76
N SER A 635 17.55 17.92 -36.38
CA SER A 635 16.43 18.67 -35.79
C SER A 635 15.16 18.56 -36.62
N LEU A 636 14.03 18.30 -35.94
CA LEU A 636 12.69 18.26 -36.53
C LEU A 636 12.18 19.65 -36.91
N TYR A 637 12.71 20.71 -36.28
CA TYR A 637 12.53 22.09 -36.75
C TYR A 637 13.67 22.48 -37.71
N PRO A 638 13.43 22.77 -39.00
CA PRO A 638 14.51 22.94 -39.99
C PRO A 638 15.31 24.25 -39.91
N ASN A 639 14.77 25.31 -39.28
CA ASN A 639 15.36 26.65 -39.26
C ASN A 639 16.04 26.93 -37.91
N THR A 640 16.94 26.04 -37.48
CA THR A 640 17.48 26.01 -36.11
C THR A 640 18.26 27.26 -35.73
N THR A 641 19.10 27.78 -36.63
CA THR A 641 20.05 28.87 -36.37
C THR A 641 19.58 30.25 -36.83
N PHE A 642 18.32 30.36 -37.27
CA PHE A 642 17.66 31.59 -37.76
C PHE A 642 18.45 32.51 -38.74
N GLU A 643 19.53 32.03 -39.39
CA GLU A 643 20.56 32.80 -40.13
C GLU A 643 20.08 33.82 -41.20
N ARG A 644 18.81 33.76 -41.63
CA ARG A 644 18.30 34.58 -42.75
C ARG A 644 16.84 35.02 -42.61
N ASN A 645 16.05 34.35 -41.79
CA ASN A 645 14.60 34.55 -41.70
C ASN A 645 13.99 33.80 -40.50
N ILE A 646 12.72 34.11 -40.23
CA ILE A 646 11.88 33.45 -39.21
C ILE A 646 10.65 32.77 -39.84
N THR A 647 10.81 32.08 -40.98
CA THR A 647 9.67 31.38 -41.62
C THR A 647 9.32 30.07 -40.90
N GLY A 648 8.08 29.60 -41.08
CA GLY A 648 7.60 28.34 -40.49
C GLY A 648 7.15 28.46 -39.03
N LEU A 649 6.96 29.69 -38.52
CA LEU A 649 6.41 29.96 -37.18
C LEU A 649 5.20 30.89 -37.23
N SER A 650 4.42 30.91 -36.15
CA SER A 650 3.37 31.91 -35.91
C SER A 650 3.42 32.47 -34.49
N CYS A 651 3.25 33.78 -34.35
CA CYS A 651 3.16 34.50 -33.06
C CYS A 651 1.69 34.87 -32.77
N ASN A 652 1.21 34.55 -31.57
CA ASN A 652 -0.07 35.02 -31.02
C ASN A 652 0.19 35.96 -29.83
N ASP A 653 -0.53 37.08 -29.79
CA ASP A 653 -0.35 38.17 -28.81
C ASP A 653 1.10 38.71 -28.73
N CYS A 654 1.88 38.52 -29.80
CA CYS A 654 3.27 38.95 -29.90
C CYS A 654 3.65 39.36 -31.32
N GLN A 655 4.72 40.13 -31.44
CA GLN A 655 5.39 40.45 -32.70
C GLN A 655 6.70 39.68 -32.79
N SER A 656 6.82 38.83 -33.80
CA SER A 656 8.05 38.12 -34.15
C SER A 656 8.75 38.79 -35.33
N THR A 657 10.03 39.11 -35.19
CA THR A 657 10.88 39.66 -36.26
C THR A 657 12.21 38.92 -36.31
N TRP A 658 12.80 38.82 -37.50
CA TRP A 658 14.21 38.46 -37.64
C TRP A 658 15.08 39.68 -37.33
N GLU A 659 16.17 39.51 -36.58
CA GLU A 659 17.13 40.57 -36.24
C GLU A 659 18.57 40.07 -36.38
N ASP A 660 19.35 40.72 -37.24
CA ASP A 660 20.76 40.43 -37.51
C ASP A 660 21.72 41.11 -36.52
N ASP A 661 21.41 42.32 -36.09
CA ASP A 661 22.15 43.06 -35.04
C ASP A 661 21.67 42.69 -33.63
N SER A 662 21.89 41.43 -33.22
CA SER A 662 21.53 40.90 -31.89
C SER A 662 22.77 40.48 -31.08
N LYS A 663 22.60 40.02 -29.83
CA LYS A 663 23.71 39.39 -29.08
C LYS A 663 24.12 38.01 -29.63
N MET A 664 23.32 37.41 -30.53
CA MET A 664 23.61 36.11 -31.16
C MET A 664 24.45 36.28 -32.44
N THR A 665 25.08 35.20 -32.90
CA THR A 665 25.90 35.20 -34.14
C THR A 665 25.14 34.51 -35.26
N GLY A 666 24.81 35.24 -36.34
CA GLY A 666 24.05 34.72 -37.50
C GLY A 666 22.67 35.37 -37.66
N GLY A 667 22.13 35.94 -36.59
CA GLY A 667 20.82 36.57 -36.55
C GLY A 667 19.79 35.69 -35.83
N ALA A 668 18.83 36.31 -35.15
CA ALA A 668 17.98 35.62 -34.18
C ALA A 668 16.48 35.84 -34.43
N LEU A 669 15.66 34.95 -33.87
CA LEU A 669 14.23 35.19 -33.68
C LEU A 669 14.03 36.14 -32.50
N LYS A 670 13.70 37.41 -32.79
CA LYS A 670 13.24 38.38 -31.79
C LYS A 670 11.74 38.28 -31.61
N VAL A 671 11.28 38.14 -30.37
CA VAL A 671 9.86 38.20 -30.00
C VAL A 671 9.64 39.34 -29.03
N THR A 672 8.64 40.19 -29.30
CA THR A 672 8.23 41.30 -28.42
C THR A 672 6.75 41.22 -28.13
N SER A 673 6.34 41.36 -26.87
CA SER A 673 4.94 41.58 -26.49
C SER A 673 4.80 42.60 -25.36
N SER A 674 3.71 43.37 -25.38
CA SER A 674 3.26 44.20 -24.24
C SER A 674 2.40 43.42 -23.24
N ALA A 675 2.04 42.18 -23.57
CA ALA A 675 1.26 41.24 -22.76
C ALA A 675 2.03 39.90 -22.66
N SER A 676 1.32 38.79 -22.49
CA SER A 676 1.87 37.45 -22.72
C SER A 676 2.25 37.25 -24.18
N SER A 677 3.16 36.31 -24.46
CA SER A 677 3.55 35.91 -25.82
C SER A 677 3.38 34.42 -26.03
N SER A 678 3.07 34.01 -27.26
CA SER A 678 3.01 32.60 -27.63
C SER A 678 3.47 32.39 -29.07
N VAL A 679 4.58 31.68 -29.25
CA VAL A 679 5.12 31.23 -30.54
C VAL A 679 4.77 29.75 -30.74
N LYS A 680 4.29 29.39 -31.93
CA LYS A 680 4.06 28.01 -32.37
C LYS A 680 5.07 27.65 -33.47
N LEU A 681 5.73 26.49 -33.33
CA LEU A 681 6.60 25.86 -34.32
C LEU A 681 6.05 24.46 -34.64
N ASN A 682 5.87 24.11 -35.91
CA ASN A 682 5.46 22.76 -36.29
C ASN A 682 6.67 21.81 -36.29
N LEU A 683 6.51 20.61 -35.73
CA LEU A 683 7.55 19.56 -35.66
C LEU A 683 7.23 18.31 -36.50
N GLY A 684 5.98 18.13 -36.92
CA GLY A 684 5.51 16.92 -37.60
C GLY A 684 5.22 15.78 -36.62
N ALA A 685 5.50 14.53 -37.03
CA ALA A 685 5.11 13.34 -36.30
C ALA A 685 6.06 13.01 -35.14
N LEU A 686 5.50 12.76 -33.95
CA LEU A 686 6.21 12.31 -32.75
C LEU A 686 5.59 11.03 -32.20
N LYS A 687 6.39 10.31 -31.41
CA LYS A 687 6.07 8.99 -30.84
C LYS A 687 6.19 8.97 -29.32
N LYS A 688 5.25 8.29 -28.66
CA LYS A 688 5.16 8.20 -27.20
C LYS A 688 6.34 7.47 -26.56
N ASP A 689 6.84 6.43 -27.23
CA ASP A 689 7.97 5.61 -26.80
C ASP A 689 9.33 6.26 -27.06
N LYS A 690 9.34 7.52 -27.52
CA LYS A 690 10.53 8.28 -27.86
C LYS A 690 10.70 9.51 -26.96
N THR A 691 11.96 9.81 -26.67
CA THR A 691 12.36 11.02 -25.94
C THR A 691 13.05 11.97 -26.91
N TYR A 692 12.75 13.25 -26.78
CA TYR A 692 13.31 14.30 -27.63
C TYR A 692 14.06 15.31 -26.76
N LEU A 693 15.24 15.73 -27.21
CA LEU A 693 15.97 16.82 -26.61
C LEU A 693 15.58 18.13 -27.30
N LEU A 694 15.11 19.09 -26.50
CA LEU A 694 15.07 20.50 -26.86
C LEU A 694 16.36 21.16 -26.35
N SER A 695 17.09 21.82 -27.25
CA SER A 695 18.18 22.75 -26.94
C SER A 695 17.87 24.10 -27.58
N VAL A 696 18.09 25.20 -26.86
CA VAL A 696 17.91 26.56 -27.40
C VAL A 696 18.83 27.56 -26.72
N LYS A 697 19.42 28.49 -27.47
CA LYS A 697 20.07 29.68 -26.92
C LYS A 697 19.05 30.79 -26.76
N ALA A 698 19.04 31.45 -25.60
CA ALA A 698 18.11 32.53 -25.32
C ALA A 698 18.71 33.64 -24.44
N TYR A 699 18.21 34.86 -24.65
CA TYR A 699 18.35 35.99 -23.72
C TYR A 699 17.13 36.92 -23.85
N ALA A 700 16.95 37.82 -22.88
CA ALA A 700 15.82 38.75 -22.83
C ALA A 700 16.21 40.17 -22.38
N ASN A 701 15.30 41.14 -22.57
CA ASN A 701 15.48 42.53 -22.13
C ASN A 701 15.37 42.68 -20.59
N LYS A 702 14.70 41.71 -19.96
CA LYS A 702 14.60 41.50 -18.52
C LYS A 702 14.51 40.00 -18.25
N GLU A 703 14.86 39.62 -17.03
CA GLU A 703 14.64 38.29 -16.50
C GLU A 703 13.14 37.93 -16.52
N GLY A 704 12.82 36.66 -16.76
CA GLY A 704 11.45 36.15 -16.72
C GLY A 704 11.26 34.76 -17.34
N PRO A 705 10.12 34.10 -17.08
CA PRO A 705 9.85 32.74 -17.53
C PRO A 705 9.65 32.63 -19.04
N LEU A 706 10.21 31.56 -19.62
CA LEU A 706 9.90 31.06 -20.95
C LEU A 706 9.58 29.57 -20.86
N ALA A 707 8.33 29.24 -21.14
CA ALA A 707 7.73 27.92 -21.00
C ALA A 707 7.62 27.20 -22.36
N PHE A 708 8.00 25.93 -22.37
CA PHE A 708 8.05 25.06 -23.53
C PHE A 708 7.17 23.82 -23.33
N ASN A 709 6.34 23.49 -24.32
CA ASN A 709 5.54 22.26 -24.31
C ASN A 709 5.13 21.82 -25.72
N LEU A 710 4.81 20.55 -25.89
CA LEU A 710 4.16 20.01 -27.09
C LEU A 710 2.65 20.25 -27.04
N ARG A 711 2.00 20.38 -28.20
CA ARG A 711 0.54 20.32 -28.36
C ARG A 711 0.14 19.81 -29.73
N PHE A 712 -1.12 19.43 -29.90
CA PHE A 712 -1.69 19.21 -31.24
C PHE A 712 -1.49 20.45 -32.13
N THR A 713 -1.02 20.25 -33.37
CA THR A 713 -0.81 21.35 -34.32
C THR A 713 -2.10 22.13 -34.61
N ASP A 714 -3.24 21.45 -34.64
CA ASP A 714 -4.58 22.00 -34.82
C ASP A 714 -5.57 21.47 -33.75
N SER A 715 -6.87 21.64 -33.95
CA SER A 715 -7.93 21.11 -33.05
C SER A 715 -7.72 19.62 -32.73
N PRO A 716 -7.70 19.20 -31.45
CA PRO A 716 -8.30 19.87 -30.28
C PRO A 716 -7.41 20.90 -29.55
N TRP A 717 -6.20 21.19 -30.03
CA TRP A 717 -5.25 22.14 -29.42
C TRP A 717 -4.69 21.78 -28.03
N GLU A 718 -4.99 20.57 -27.54
CA GLU A 718 -4.55 20.08 -26.22
C GLU A 718 -3.02 19.92 -26.13
N ARG A 719 -2.47 20.13 -24.94
CA ARG A 719 -1.05 19.94 -24.64
C ARG A 719 -0.73 18.43 -24.60
N LEU A 720 0.46 18.08 -25.10
CA LEU A 720 0.92 16.70 -25.36
C LEU A 720 2.19 16.33 -24.59
N SER A 721 2.68 17.20 -23.70
CA SER A 721 3.84 16.96 -22.83
C SER A 721 3.72 17.76 -21.54
N PRO A 722 4.57 17.52 -20.52
CA PRO A 722 4.75 18.47 -19.44
C PRO A 722 5.14 19.86 -20.00
N ILE A 723 4.89 20.91 -19.22
CA ILE A 723 5.54 22.20 -19.44
C ILE A 723 6.91 22.13 -18.78
N SER A 724 7.93 22.56 -19.52
CA SER A 724 9.27 22.83 -18.98
C SER A 724 9.52 24.34 -19.07
N THR A 725 9.86 24.97 -17.94
CA THR A 725 10.01 26.43 -17.88
C THR A 725 11.44 26.79 -17.48
N PHE A 726 12.06 27.67 -18.27
CA PHE A 726 13.34 28.27 -17.94
C PHE A 726 13.14 29.74 -17.58
N ASN A 727 13.86 30.22 -16.55
CA ASN A 727 14.02 31.64 -16.32
C ASN A 727 15.09 32.17 -17.27
N ILE A 728 14.77 33.13 -18.13
CA ILE A 728 15.66 33.60 -19.20
C ILE A 728 16.34 34.92 -18.80
N ASP A 729 17.65 34.89 -18.71
CA ASP A 729 18.48 36.03 -18.30
C ASP A 729 18.65 37.12 -19.38
N LYS A 730 19.31 38.21 -19.00
CA LYS A 730 19.77 39.26 -19.93
C LYS A 730 20.98 38.87 -20.77
N GLU A 731 21.67 37.79 -20.41
CA GLU A 731 22.84 37.27 -21.12
C GLU A 731 22.51 36.01 -21.91
N VAL A 732 23.33 35.72 -22.92
CA VAL A 732 23.14 34.57 -23.82
C VAL A 732 23.52 33.28 -23.11
N ASN A 733 22.52 32.49 -22.74
CA ASN A 733 22.68 31.16 -22.16
C ASN A 733 22.08 30.09 -23.10
N THR A 734 22.50 28.84 -22.93
CA THR A 734 21.88 27.67 -23.59
C THR A 734 21.02 26.94 -22.56
N TYR A 735 19.82 26.52 -22.96
CA TYR A 735 18.84 25.83 -22.11
C TYR A 735 18.47 24.50 -22.76
N GLU A 736 18.54 23.40 -22.01
CA GLU A 736 18.30 22.03 -22.50
C GLU A 736 17.31 21.27 -21.61
N VAL A 737 16.35 20.57 -22.24
CA VAL A 737 15.38 19.71 -21.55
C VAL A 737 14.93 18.53 -22.42
N LEU A 738 14.69 17.38 -21.77
CA LEU A 738 14.07 16.22 -22.39
C LEU A 738 12.54 16.31 -22.34
N ILE A 739 11.90 16.04 -23.47
CA ILE A 739 10.46 16.11 -23.65
C ILE A 739 10.00 14.80 -24.28
N SER A 740 8.99 14.16 -23.68
CA SER A 740 8.37 12.93 -24.17
C SER A 740 6.86 13.16 -24.41
N PRO A 741 6.30 12.79 -25.57
CA PRO A 741 4.87 12.93 -25.84
C PRO A 741 4.01 11.99 -24.96
N TYR A 742 2.82 12.43 -24.56
CA TYR A 742 1.85 11.58 -23.84
C TYR A 742 1.24 10.47 -24.71
N GLN A 743 1.19 10.68 -26.04
CA GLN A 743 0.69 9.73 -27.04
C GLN A 743 1.34 9.96 -28.41
N ASP A 744 1.21 8.96 -29.28
CA ASP A 744 1.62 9.02 -30.69
C ASP A 744 0.78 10.04 -31.45
N GLU A 745 1.42 10.98 -32.15
CA GLU A 745 0.71 11.97 -32.97
C GLU A 745 1.45 12.28 -34.27
N ASN A 746 0.70 12.47 -35.35
CA ASN A 746 1.28 12.72 -36.68
C ASN A 746 1.64 14.19 -36.93
N GLU A 747 1.04 15.13 -36.20
CA GLU A 747 1.23 16.57 -36.38
C GLU A 747 1.26 17.28 -35.02
N VAL A 748 2.46 17.44 -34.48
CA VAL A 748 2.73 18.11 -33.21
C VAL A 748 3.36 19.48 -33.45
N SER A 749 3.01 20.44 -32.59
CA SER A 749 3.69 21.73 -32.50
C SER A 749 4.41 21.89 -31.16
N LEU A 750 5.63 22.43 -31.20
CA LEU A 750 6.27 23.03 -30.04
C LEU A 750 5.65 24.41 -29.79
N MET A 751 5.23 24.65 -28.56
CA MET A 751 4.85 25.94 -28.03
C MET A 751 5.99 26.53 -27.23
N ILE A 752 6.24 27.82 -27.44
CA ILE A 752 7.15 28.62 -26.65
C ILE A 752 6.33 29.82 -26.17
N SER A 753 6.24 30.04 -24.87
CA SER A 753 5.35 31.05 -24.31
C SER A 753 5.92 31.73 -23.08
N SER A 754 5.54 32.98 -22.87
CA SER A 754 5.83 33.70 -21.63
C SER A 754 4.57 34.41 -21.17
N SER A 755 4.27 34.28 -19.87
CA SER A 755 3.22 35.03 -19.17
C SER A 755 3.67 36.46 -18.84
N GLU A 756 4.96 36.78 -19.03
CA GLU A 756 5.58 37.98 -18.50
C GLU A 756 5.41 39.20 -19.41
N LYS A 757 4.75 40.24 -18.88
CA LYS A 757 4.30 41.41 -19.68
C LYS A 757 5.45 42.35 -20.00
N ASN A 758 5.52 42.87 -21.22
CA ASN A 758 6.61 43.75 -21.70
C ASN A 758 7.99 43.05 -21.75
N MET A 759 7.99 41.72 -21.92
CA MET A 759 9.21 40.96 -22.19
C MET A 759 9.51 40.95 -23.70
N THR A 760 10.76 41.25 -24.04
CA THR A 760 11.34 40.98 -25.36
C THR A 760 12.43 39.94 -25.16
N TYR A 761 12.37 38.85 -25.92
CA TYR A 761 13.37 37.79 -25.89
C TYR A 761 13.84 37.44 -27.30
N TRP A 762 15.02 36.84 -27.35
CA TRP A 762 15.68 36.40 -28.56
C TRP A 762 16.01 34.93 -28.45
N LEU A 763 15.71 34.17 -29.50
CA LEU A 763 16.00 32.73 -29.60
C LEU A 763 16.91 32.46 -30.79
N ASP A 764 17.87 31.57 -30.58
CA ASP A 764 18.79 31.05 -31.60
C ASP A 764 19.20 29.61 -31.27
N ASP A 765 19.84 28.90 -32.20
CA ASP A 765 20.27 27.50 -32.08
C ASP A 765 19.17 26.57 -31.51
N LEU A 766 17.94 26.73 -31.99
CA LEU A 766 16.79 25.94 -31.56
C LEU A 766 16.81 24.56 -32.25
N GLU A 767 17.35 23.57 -31.55
CA GLU A 767 17.37 22.18 -31.95
C GLU A 767 16.29 21.39 -31.19
N PHE A 768 15.47 20.62 -31.91
CA PHE A 768 14.53 19.67 -31.33
C PHE A 768 14.70 18.31 -32.02
N VAL A 769 15.34 17.34 -31.35
CA VAL A 769 15.84 16.11 -31.98
C VAL A 769 15.53 14.87 -31.13
N GLU A 770 15.28 13.71 -31.75
CA GLU A 770 15.15 12.44 -31.02
C GLU A 770 16.47 12.14 -30.27
N ALA A 771 16.39 11.65 -29.04
CA ALA A 771 17.55 11.41 -28.19
C ALA A 771 17.51 10.05 -27.50
N GLU A 772 18.62 9.31 -27.57
CA GLU A 772 18.89 8.20 -26.66
C GLU A 772 19.34 8.80 -25.33
N ALA A 773 18.48 8.76 -24.33
CA ALA A 773 18.75 9.33 -23.01
C ALA A 773 18.37 8.37 -21.89
N SER A 774 19.11 8.44 -20.78
CA SER A 774 18.75 7.82 -19.51
C SER A 774 18.20 8.91 -18.60
N VAL A 775 16.94 8.78 -18.17
CA VAL A 775 16.27 9.69 -17.23
C VAL A 775 16.28 9.04 -15.86
N VAL A 776 16.50 9.83 -14.79
CA VAL A 776 16.45 9.30 -13.43
C VAL A 776 15.03 8.84 -13.10
N ASN A 777 14.90 7.59 -12.70
CA ASN A 777 13.66 7.03 -12.19
C ASN A 777 13.36 7.66 -10.81
N PRO A 778 12.21 8.35 -10.62
CA PRO A 778 11.90 8.98 -9.34
C PRO A 778 11.84 7.99 -8.17
N ASP A 779 11.47 6.72 -8.39
CA ASP A 779 11.36 5.71 -7.33
C ASP A 779 12.71 5.15 -6.84
N GLU A 780 13.82 5.40 -7.57
CA GLU A 780 15.18 5.06 -7.12
C GLU A 780 15.78 6.13 -6.21
N VAL A 781 15.30 7.38 -6.34
CA VAL A 781 15.85 8.56 -5.65
C VAL A 781 14.87 9.20 -4.68
N MET A 782 13.58 8.87 -4.70
CA MET A 782 12.60 9.32 -3.71
C MET A 782 12.17 8.17 -2.82
N LEU A 783 12.07 8.44 -1.52
CA LEU A 783 11.51 7.53 -0.53
C LEU A 783 10.30 8.19 0.12
N PHE A 784 9.16 7.51 0.12
CA PHE A 784 7.97 7.93 0.83
C PHE A 784 7.50 6.80 1.74
N GLU A 785 7.74 6.98 3.04
CA GLU A 785 7.45 5.98 4.06
C GLU A 785 6.43 6.52 5.06
N VAL A 786 5.45 5.69 5.38
CA VAL A 786 4.37 6.01 6.34
C VAL A 786 4.36 5.03 7.51
N ASN A 787 3.81 5.48 8.63
CA ASN A 787 3.60 4.66 9.82
C ASN A 787 2.15 4.78 10.30
N PRO A 788 1.22 3.93 9.81
CA PRO A 788 -0.19 3.97 10.23
C PRO A 788 -0.45 3.33 11.60
N SER A 789 0.59 2.88 12.31
CA SER A 789 0.44 2.22 13.62
C SER A 789 0.40 3.22 14.78
N ASN A 790 -0.10 2.76 15.94
CA ASN A 790 -0.01 3.46 17.22
C ASN A 790 1.40 3.42 17.86
N SER A 791 2.41 2.88 17.17
CA SER A 791 3.78 2.67 17.68
C SER A 791 4.83 3.35 16.80
N ASN A 792 6.09 3.44 17.25
CA ASN A 792 7.19 3.98 16.42
C ASN A 792 7.65 2.94 15.38
N LYS A 793 7.70 3.31 14.10
CA LYS A 793 8.33 2.52 13.02
C LYS A 793 9.78 2.99 12.83
N THR A 794 10.74 2.08 12.72
CA THR A 794 12.14 2.44 12.38
C THR A 794 12.52 1.81 11.06
N ILE A 795 13.13 2.60 10.18
CA ILE A 795 13.66 2.17 8.88
C ILE A 795 15.16 2.43 8.80
N THR A 796 15.85 1.78 7.86
CA THR A 796 17.27 2.05 7.55
C THR A 796 17.37 2.63 6.14
N LEU A 797 18.13 3.71 5.97
CA LEU A 797 18.34 4.42 4.72
C LEU A 797 19.66 3.98 4.06
N SER A 798 19.64 3.73 2.74
CA SER A 798 20.80 3.30 1.94
C SER A 798 21.74 4.44 1.52
N GLY A 799 21.86 5.49 2.35
CA GLY A 799 22.67 6.67 2.06
C GLY A 799 22.17 7.92 2.78
N THR A 800 22.58 9.09 2.30
CA THR A 800 22.11 10.39 2.80
C THR A 800 20.94 10.89 1.96
N TYR A 801 19.86 11.27 2.63
CA TYR A 801 18.63 11.79 2.06
C TYR A 801 18.29 13.17 2.64
N VAL A 802 17.44 13.93 1.96
CA VAL A 802 16.88 15.20 2.44
C VAL A 802 15.36 15.24 2.30
N ASN A 803 14.67 15.93 3.23
CA ASN A 803 13.25 16.26 3.07
C ASN A 803 13.06 17.61 2.34
N ALA A 804 11.81 18.08 2.22
CA ALA A 804 11.49 19.36 1.58
C ALA A 804 12.10 20.60 2.28
N LYS A 805 12.57 20.47 3.52
CA LYS A 805 13.26 21.52 4.29
C LYS A 805 14.79 21.47 4.14
N LEU A 806 15.32 20.51 3.37
CA LEU A 806 16.75 20.16 3.30
C LEU A 806 17.35 19.66 4.64
N GLU A 807 16.50 19.20 5.58
CA GLU A 807 16.97 18.46 6.76
C GLU A 807 17.53 17.11 6.29
N GLN A 808 18.72 16.73 6.76
CA GLN A 808 19.41 15.51 6.33
C GLN A 808 19.06 14.29 7.19
N PHE A 809 18.92 13.14 6.54
CA PHE A 809 18.57 11.85 7.12
C PHE A 809 19.50 10.76 6.58
N SER A 810 20.04 9.92 7.44
CA SER A 810 20.91 8.78 7.07
C SER A 810 20.88 7.69 8.14
N GLY A 811 21.33 6.48 7.82
CA GLY A 811 21.34 5.36 8.76
C GLY A 811 19.94 4.98 9.23
N LYS A 812 19.73 4.84 10.54
CA LYS A 812 18.42 4.47 11.11
C LYS A 812 17.58 5.70 11.44
N VAL A 813 16.35 5.74 10.91
CA VAL A 813 15.39 6.83 11.13
C VAL A 813 14.11 6.29 11.73
N THR A 814 13.60 6.95 12.77
CA THR A 814 12.32 6.59 13.42
C THR A 814 11.20 7.52 12.96
N ILE A 815 10.10 6.93 12.51
CA ILE A 815 8.85 7.57 12.12
C ILE A 815 7.85 7.41 13.28
N PRO A 816 7.28 8.49 13.84
CA PRO A 816 6.34 8.41 14.96
C PRO A 816 4.98 7.80 14.54
N PRO A 817 4.10 7.45 15.49
CA PRO A 817 2.73 7.00 15.21
C PRO A 817 1.98 8.00 14.33
N TYR A 818 1.31 7.49 13.28
CA TYR A 818 0.66 8.29 12.22
C TYR A 818 1.58 9.32 11.53
N GLY A 819 2.89 9.15 11.65
CA GLY A 819 3.90 9.95 10.97
C GLY A 819 4.22 9.46 9.57
N SER A 820 4.96 10.29 8.84
CA SER A 820 5.56 9.94 7.55
C SER A 820 6.94 10.55 7.39
N LEU A 821 7.63 10.08 6.35
CA LEU A 821 8.97 10.49 5.98
C LEU A 821 9.04 10.54 4.45
N THR A 822 9.07 11.75 3.91
CA THR A 822 9.22 12.01 2.46
C THR A 822 10.60 12.56 2.19
N LEU A 823 11.38 11.86 1.37
CA LEU A 823 12.82 12.04 1.25
C LEU A 823 13.30 11.93 -0.20
N PHE A 824 14.38 12.64 -0.51
CA PHE A 824 15.14 12.52 -1.76
C PHE A 824 16.58 12.15 -1.44
N LYS A 825 17.12 11.12 -2.11
CA LYS A 825 18.49 10.66 -1.98
C LYS A 825 19.43 11.71 -2.55
N LEU A 826 20.28 12.29 -1.73
CA LEU A 826 21.38 13.09 -2.28
C LEU A 826 22.27 12.14 -3.08
N SER A 827 22.64 12.55 -4.29
CA SER A 827 23.77 11.90 -4.95
C SER A 827 24.98 12.05 -4.03
N GLU A 828 25.68 10.94 -3.78
CA GLU A 828 27.10 11.05 -3.52
C GLU A 828 27.70 11.88 -4.66
N LYS A 829 28.61 12.81 -4.35
CA LYS A 829 29.24 13.63 -5.38
C LYS A 829 30.11 12.74 -6.26
N SER A 830 29.49 12.12 -7.27
CA SER A 830 30.22 11.48 -8.35
C SER A 830 31.08 12.56 -9.00
N LYS A 831 32.39 12.42 -8.81
CA LYS A 831 33.33 12.95 -9.79
C LYS A 831 32.90 12.36 -11.13
N ALA A 832 32.84 13.21 -12.15
CA ALA A 832 32.14 12.94 -13.41
C ALA A 832 32.53 11.58 -14.02
N ASN A 833 31.55 10.97 -14.71
CA ASN A 833 31.70 9.79 -15.56
C ASN A 833 33.07 9.73 -16.28
N GLU A 834 33.99 8.95 -15.72
CA GLU A 834 34.87 8.10 -16.53
C GLU A 834 34.27 6.69 -16.53
N ASN A 835 34.60 5.88 -17.52
CA ASN A 835 33.84 4.68 -17.87
C ASN A 835 33.75 3.65 -16.75
N LEU A 836 32.73 2.78 -16.85
CA LEU A 836 32.66 1.46 -16.22
C LEU A 836 33.77 0.54 -16.76
N GLU A 837 35.03 0.86 -16.44
CA GLU A 837 36.22 0.09 -16.77
C GLU A 837 36.90 -0.38 -15.49
N ASP A 838 37.41 -1.61 -15.53
CA ASP A 838 38.17 -2.21 -14.43
C ASP A 838 39.46 -1.42 -14.18
N LEU A 839 39.72 -1.05 -12.92
CA LEU A 839 40.86 -0.21 -12.58
C LEU A 839 42.09 -1.08 -12.35
N HIS A 840 43.11 -0.95 -13.20
CA HIS A 840 44.34 -1.72 -13.13
C HIS A 840 45.55 -0.82 -12.82
N TYR A 841 46.28 -1.13 -11.76
CA TYR A 841 47.30 -0.27 -11.16
C TYR A 841 48.65 -0.97 -10.94
N HIS A 842 49.75 -0.34 -11.34
CA HIS A 842 51.11 -0.69 -10.91
C HIS A 842 51.73 0.44 -10.08
N THR A 843 52.75 0.11 -9.29
CA THR A 843 53.21 0.95 -8.17
C THR A 843 54.47 1.77 -8.43
N TRP A 844 55.00 1.81 -9.66
CA TRP A 844 56.37 2.26 -9.92
C TRP A 844 56.57 3.29 -11.05
N GLU A 845 56.63 2.87 -12.32
CA GLU A 845 57.06 3.74 -13.44
C GLU A 845 56.08 4.89 -13.74
N ASP A 846 56.53 5.91 -14.49
CA ASP A 846 55.62 6.84 -15.17
C ASP A 846 55.23 6.25 -16.52
N GLY A 847 53.93 6.03 -16.73
CA GLY A 847 53.38 5.32 -17.90
C GLY A 847 52.52 4.13 -17.48
N SER A 848 52.34 3.17 -18.39
CA SER A 848 51.51 1.99 -18.18
C SER A 848 52.27 0.70 -18.53
N ILE A 849 51.91 -0.40 -17.87
CA ILE A 849 52.55 -1.72 -18.00
C ILE A 849 51.49 -2.72 -18.47
N GLU A 850 51.73 -3.34 -19.62
CA GLU A 850 50.90 -4.45 -20.12
C GLU A 850 51.28 -5.76 -19.42
N PHE A 851 50.28 -6.48 -18.91
CA PHE A 851 50.40 -7.81 -18.30
C PHE A 851 49.10 -8.60 -18.52
N ASN A 852 49.19 -9.82 -19.05
CA ASN A 852 48.02 -10.65 -19.44
C ASN A 852 46.99 -9.90 -20.30
N GLU A 853 47.44 -9.18 -21.34
CA GLU A 853 46.62 -8.37 -22.26
C GLU A 853 45.88 -7.19 -21.60
N ILE A 854 46.10 -6.94 -20.29
CA ILE A 854 45.55 -5.84 -19.51
C ILE A 854 46.61 -4.76 -19.32
N ASN A 855 46.23 -3.49 -19.47
CA ASN A 855 47.13 -2.36 -19.31
C ASN A 855 47.00 -1.71 -17.93
N PHE A 856 48.01 -1.88 -17.08
CA PHE A 856 48.05 -1.32 -15.73
C PHE A 856 48.59 0.11 -15.79
N GLY A 857 47.83 1.10 -15.30
CA GLY A 857 48.28 2.48 -15.14
C GLY A 857 49.06 2.69 -13.83
N LYS A 858 49.82 3.78 -13.72
CA LYS A 858 50.46 4.15 -12.45
C LYS A 858 49.38 4.59 -11.43
N ILE A 859 49.36 4.00 -10.23
CA ILE A 859 48.46 4.49 -9.16
C ILE A 859 48.83 5.91 -8.70
N ASN A 860 47.83 6.75 -8.45
CA ASN A 860 48.05 8.10 -7.94
C ASN A 860 48.61 8.05 -6.50
N ASN A 861 49.66 8.83 -6.23
CA ASN A 861 50.27 8.92 -4.90
C ASN A 861 49.30 9.44 -3.83
N GLU A 862 48.22 10.15 -4.20
CA GLU A 862 47.21 10.62 -3.24
C GLU A 862 46.38 9.48 -2.62
N PHE A 863 46.31 8.33 -3.29
CA PHE A 863 45.55 7.15 -2.83
C PHE A 863 46.36 6.23 -1.92
N ILE A 864 47.60 6.57 -1.53
CA ILE A 864 48.50 5.62 -0.86
C ILE A 864 49.24 6.27 0.31
N SER A 865 49.39 5.54 1.42
CA SER A 865 50.18 5.98 2.57
C SER A 865 51.67 6.15 2.26
N ASN A 866 52.38 6.80 3.20
CA ASN A 866 53.83 7.00 3.14
C ASN A 866 54.56 5.65 3.08
N SER A 867 55.27 5.38 1.99
CA SER A 867 56.04 4.14 1.81
C SER A 867 57.19 4.32 0.83
N ASN A 868 57.99 3.26 0.65
CA ASN A 868 59.15 3.23 -0.25
C ASN A 868 58.88 2.38 -1.49
N PHE A 869 59.71 2.53 -2.52
CA PHE A 869 59.70 1.70 -3.72
C PHE A 869 61.04 0.96 -3.89
N ASN A 870 61.04 -0.16 -4.61
CA ASN A 870 62.23 -0.90 -4.99
C ASN A 870 62.04 -1.56 -6.36
N THR A 871 63.14 -1.82 -7.07
CA THR A 871 63.13 -2.48 -8.38
C THR A 871 64.22 -3.52 -8.50
N ASN A 872 63.91 -4.59 -9.23
CA ASN A 872 64.83 -5.67 -9.54
C ASN A 872 64.40 -6.34 -10.85
N THR A 873 64.97 -5.90 -11.97
CA THR A 873 64.68 -6.45 -13.31
C THR A 873 65.07 -7.92 -13.47
N SER A 874 65.89 -8.45 -12.55
CA SER A 874 66.26 -9.87 -12.45
C SER A 874 65.35 -10.69 -11.52
N ALA A 875 64.34 -10.09 -10.87
CA ALA A 875 63.42 -10.81 -9.98
C ALA A 875 62.30 -11.56 -10.72
N SER A 876 61.90 -11.10 -11.91
CA SER A 876 60.91 -11.75 -12.79
C SER A 876 61.13 -11.35 -14.25
N ASN A 877 60.71 -12.19 -15.19
CA ASN A 877 60.64 -11.82 -16.61
C ASN A 877 59.47 -10.86 -16.92
N GLU A 878 58.44 -10.86 -16.06
CA GLU A 878 57.22 -10.07 -16.20
C GLU A 878 57.39 -8.69 -15.55
N LYS A 879 57.19 -7.62 -16.33
CA LYS A 879 57.47 -6.24 -15.90
C LYS A 879 56.74 -5.82 -14.62
N ILE A 880 55.47 -6.20 -14.47
CA ILE A 880 54.68 -5.83 -13.28
C ILE A 880 55.33 -6.32 -11.98
N PHE A 881 56.02 -7.46 -12.01
CA PHE A 881 56.70 -8.08 -10.88
C PHE A 881 58.19 -7.70 -10.75
N GLN A 882 58.69 -6.76 -11.55
CA GLN A 882 60.05 -6.21 -11.45
C GLN A 882 60.14 -4.99 -10.51
N SER A 883 59.00 -4.53 -9.97
CA SER A 883 58.90 -3.44 -9.01
C SER A 883 58.02 -3.81 -7.81
N GLU A 884 58.29 -3.18 -6.66
CA GLU A 884 57.45 -3.27 -5.46
C GLU A 884 57.33 -1.92 -4.74
N ARG A 885 56.20 -1.69 -4.06
CA ARG A 885 56.01 -0.64 -3.05
C ARG A 885 55.87 -1.29 -1.67
N TYR A 886 56.58 -0.77 -0.66
CA TYR A 886 56.73 -1.44 0.64
C TYR A 886 56.81 -0.48 1.84
N ALA A 887 56.19 -0.90 2.94
CA ALA A 887 56.23 -0.26 4.26
C ALA A 887 55.82 -1.24 5.38
N SER A 888 56.02 -0.87 6.65
CA SER A 888 55.53 -1.65 7.80
C SER A 888 54.01 -1.63 7.92
N LEU A 889 53.38 -0.55 7.45
CA LEU A 889 51.95 -0.41 7.21
C LEU A 889 51.80 0.30 5.85
N LEU A 890 51.26 -0.42 4.87
CA LEU A 890 51.00 0.11 3.54
C LEU A 890 49.49 0.17 3.33
N GLU A 891 48.94 1.35 3.11
CA GLU A 891 47.49 1.56 3.00
C GLU A 891 47.16 2.23 1.68
N PHE A 892 46.05 1.82 1.09
CA PHE A 892 45.46 2.37 -0.11
C PHE A 892 44.03 2.81 0.19
N GLN A 893 43.68 4.02 -0.22
CA GLN A 893 42.33 4.58 -0.15
C GLN A 893 41.96 5.07 -1.55
N ILE A 894 41.25 4.25 -2.31
CA ILE A 894 40.98 4.46 -3.72
C ILE A 894 39.50 4.81 -3.89
N PRO A 895 39.14 6.05 -4.25
CA PRO A 895 37.77 6.43 -4.51
C PRO A 895 37.19 5.62 -5.67
N ILE A 896 36.05 4.98 -5.46
CA ILE A 896 35.37 4.14 -6.45
C ILE A 896 33.86 4.15 -6.17
N GLU A 897 33.02 3.90 -7.17
CA GLU A 897 31.57 3.82 -6.93
C GLU A 897 31.21 2.69 -5.97
N ASN A 898 30.09 2.85 -5.24
CA ASN A 898 29.54 1.74 -4.46
C ASN A 898 29.13 0.56 -5.35
N GLY A 899 29.32 -0.64 -4.83
CA GLY A 899 29.06 -1.89 -5.54
C GLY A 899 30.03 -2.98 -5.13
N THR A 900 29.89 -4.12 -5.79
CA THR A 900 30.71 -5.30 -5.51
C THR A 900 31.86 -5.40 -6.49
N TYR A 901 33.06 -5.73 -6.00
CA TYR A 901 34.29 -5.74 -6.77
C TYR A 901 35.15 -6.99 -6.51
N THR A 902 35.77 -7.48 -7.58
CA THR A 902 36.87 -8.44 -7.49
C THR A 902 38.19 -7.68 -7.39
N ILE A 903 38.86 -7.79 -6.25
CA ILE A 903 40.14 -7.14 -5.96
C ILE A 903 41.29 -8.14 -6.18
N LYS A 904 42.23 -7.83 -7.07
CA LYS A 904 43.44 -8.65 -7.29
C LYS A 904 44.70 -7.93 -6.85
N THR A 905 45.47 -8.56 -5.97
CA THR A 905 46.76 -8.04 -5.49
C THR A 905 47.90 -8.87 -6.07
N TYR A 906 48.95 -8.20 -6.55
CA TYR A 906 50.08 -8.83 -7.26
C TYR A 906 51.35 -8.60 -6.45
N HIS A 907 52.11 -9.65 -6.18
CA HIS A 907 53.29 -9.62 -5.31
C HIS A 907 54.46 -10.42 -5.89
N ASN A 908 55.67 -9.98 -5.58
CA ASN A 908 56.92 -10.71 -5.81
C ASN A 908 57.95 -10.29 -4.75
N GLU A 909 58.93 -11.13 -4.42
CA GLU A 909 60.00 -10.76 -3.48
C GLU A 909 61.24 -10.28 -4.26
N LEU A 910 61.56 -9.00 -4.13
CA LEU A 910 62.64 -8.37 -4.90
C LEU A 910 63.97 -8.27 -4.12
N TYR A 911 63.99 -8.55 -2.82
CA TYR A 911 65.14 -8.41 -1.95
C TYR A 911 65.69 -9.76 -1.46
N PHE A 912 64.91 -10.53 -0.70
CA PHE A 912 65.41 -11.77 -0.08
C PHE A 912 65.66 -12.88 -1.11
N GLY A 913 66.91 -13.33 -1.20
CA GLY A 913 67.38 -14.30 -2.21
C GLY A 913 67.60 -13.72 -3.61
N LYS A 914 67.27 -12.44 -3.87
CA LYS A 914 67.37 -11.77 -5.18
C LYS A 914 68.29 -10.53 -5.15
N GLY A 915 69.11 -10.36 -4.11
CA GLY A 915 70.08 -9.26 -3.96
C GLY A 915 70.38 -8.88 -2.51
N GLY A 916 69.45 -9.17 -1.60
CA GLY A 916 69.62 -9.14 -0.15
C GLY A 916 70.06 -10.48 0.43
N PRO A 917 69.89 -10.68 1.76
CA PRO A 917 70.20 -11.94 2.45
C PRO A 917 69.44 -13.14 1.88
N ALA A 918 69.91 -14.36 2.20
CA ALA A 918 69.25 -15.60 1.78
C ALA A 918 67.78 -15.66 2.21
N ALA A 919 66.93 -16.11 1.29
CA ALA A 919 65.51 -16.31 1.53
C ALA A 919 65.26 -17.50 2.48
N LYS A 920 64.26 -17.33 3.36
CA LYS A 920 63.72 -18.34 4.27
C LYS A 920 62.36 -17.89 4.77
N ALA A 921 61.57 -18.82 5.31
CA ALA A 921 60.32 -18.52 6.00
C ALA A 921 60.55 -17.55 7.18
N GLY A 922 59.59 -16.66 7.40
CA GLY A 922 59.59 -15.61 8.41
C GLY A 922 60.41 -14.35 8.03
N ASN A 923 60.98 -14.27 6.83
CA ASN A 923 61.76 -13.08 6.42
C ASN A 923 60.89 -11.86 6.10
N ARG A 924 59.71 -12.08 5.52
CA ARG A 924 58.70 -11.05 5.24
C ARG A 924 57.33 -11.67 5.44
N VAL A 925 56.56 -11.14 6.39
CA VAL A 925 55.23 -11.65 6.75
C VAL A 925 54.30 -10.46 7.00
N PHE A 926 53.12 -10.46 6.42
CA PHE A 926 52.14 -9.38 6.59
C PHE A 926 50.68 -9.85 6.45
N ASP A 927 49.75 -9.17 7.09
CA ASP A 927 48.32 -9.34 6.81
C ASP A 927 47.92 -8.46 5.62
N ILE A 928 46.95 -8.91 4.83
CA ILE A 928 46.20 -8.10 3.85
C ILE A 928 44.77 -7.95 4.38
N LEU A 929 44.30 -6.70 4.45
CA LEU A 929 42.96 -6.32 4.86
C LEU A 929 42.28 -5.53 3.73
N ILE A 930 40.99 -5.78 3.52
CA ILE A 930 40.13 -5.03 2.60
C ILE A 930 38.84 -4.69 3.35
N GLU A 931 38.38 -3.44 3.30
CA GLU A 931 37.26 -2.92 4.13
C GLU A 931 37.38 -3.31 5.61
N ASP A 932 38.60 -3.12 6.15
CA ASP A 932 39.02 -3.49 7.52
C ASP A 932 38.87 -4.98 7.90
N LYS A 933 38.44 -5.84 6.97
CA LYS A 933 38.40 -7.31 7.13
C LYS A 933 39.74 -7.92 6.71
N VAL A 934 40.35 -8.77 7.53
CA VAL A 934 41.57 -9.51 7.16
C VAL A 934 41.22 -10.57 6.10
N VAL A 935 41.61 -10.34 4.85
CA VAL A 935 41.34 -11.25 3.71
C VAL A 935 42.46 -12.27 3.48
N LYS A 936 43.68 -11.98 3.91
CA LYS A 936 44.81 -12.93 3.95
C LYS A 936 45.65 -12.64 5.18
N LYS A 937 45.73 -13.60 6.10
CA LYS A 937 46.49 -13.46 7.35
C LYS A 937 47.88 -14.10 7.23
N ASP A 938 48.88 -13.51 7.89
CA ASP A 938 50.24 -14.02 8.03
C ASP A 938 50.89 -14.42 6.67
N PHE A 939 50.68 -13.59 5.64
CA PHE A 939 51.15 -13.84 4.28
C PHE A 939 52.68 -13.74 4.19
N ASP A 940 53.33 -14.88 4.00
CA ASP A 940 54.77 -15.03 3.80
C ASP A 940 55.06 -15.54 2.38
N LEU A 941 55.57 -14.64 1.54
CA LEU A 941 55.95 -14.90 0.14
C LEU A 941 56.89 -16.09 -0.04
N PHE A 942 57.76 -16.38 0.93
CA PHE A 942 58.66 -17.52 0.84
C PHE A 942 57.92 -18.83 1.05
N THR A 943 56.93 -18.86 1.96
CA THR A 943 56.13 -20.08 2.20
C THR A 943 55.03 -20.28 1.16
N GLU A 944 54.46 -19.20 0.61
CA GLU A 944 53.36 -19.27 -0.36
C GLU A 944 53.87 -19.66 -1.76
N SER A 945 54.91 -18.98 -2.27
CA SER A 945 55.37 -19.11 -3.66
C SER A 945 56.88 -19.36 -3.80
N ASN A 946 57.60 -19.63 -2.70
CA ASN A 946 59.06 -19.72 -2.69
C ASN A 946 59.73 -18.46 -3.28
N ASN A 947 59.18 -17.27 -2.97
CA ASN A 947 59.62 -15.96 -3.46
C ASN A 947 59.52 -15.76 -5.00
N GLU A 948 58.71 -16.55 -5.70
CA GLU A 948 58.35 -16.29 -7.10
C GLU A 948 57.03 -15.49 -7.19
N PRO A 949 56.73 -14.84 -8.33
CA PRO A 949 55.53 -14.03 -8.51
C PRO A 949 54.22 -14.73 -8.16
N VAL A 950 53.33 -14.02 -7.44
CA VAL A 950 52.03 -14.54 -6.99
C VAL A 950 50.94 -13.45 -7.09
N THR A 951 49.72 -13.88 -7.41
CA THR A 951 48.52 -13.04 -7.41
C THR A 951 47.50 -13.63 -6.45
N HIS A 952 46.90 -12.78 -5.60
CA HIS A 952 45.74 -13.13 -4.80
C HIS A 952 44.51 -12.41 -5.33
N THR A 953 43.42 -13.14 -5.52
CA THR A 953 42.10 -12.63 -5.92
C THR A 953 41.18 -12.68 -4.71
N PHE A 954 40.45 -11.60 -4.47
CA PHE A 954 39.43 -11.47 -3.44
C PHE A 954 38.15 -11.02 -4.14
N GLU A 955 37.18 -11.91 -4.25
CA GLU A 955 35.88 -11.67 -4.91
C GLU A 955 34.85 -11.16 -3.89
N SER A 956 33.75 -10.60 -4.38
CA SER A 956 32.62 -10.15 -3.56
C SER A 956 32.97 -9.05 -2.53
N ILE A 957 33.93 -8.17 -2.84
CA ILE A 957 34.26 -7.02 -1.99
C ILE A 957 33.20 -5.93 -2.20
N GLU A 958 32.28 -5.82 -1.24
CA GLU A 958 31.26 -4.77 -1.20
C GLU A 958 31.89 -3.43 -0.72
N ILE A 959 31.83 -2.40 -1.57
CA ILE A 959 32.15 -1.01 -1.23
C ILE A 959 30.85 -0.24 -1.05
N ILE A 960 30.69 0.39 0.13
CA ILE A 960 29.44 1.03 0.58
C ILE A 960 29.58 2.52 0.97
N ASP A 961 30.81 3.05 0.98
CA ASP A 961 31.14 4.43 1.39
C ASP A 961 31.85 5.25 0.30
N GLY A 962 31.99 4.69 -0.90
CA GLY A 962 32.66 5.29 -2.05
C GLY A 962 34.20 5.18 -2.06
N VAL A 963 34.81 4.38 -1.16
CA VAL A 963 36.28 4.26 -1.05
C VAL A 963 36.71 2.81 -0.78
N LEU A 964 37.53 2.23 -1.67
CA LEU A 964 38.23 0.98 -1.36
C LEU A 964 39.40 1.23 -0.40
N ASN A 965 39.33 0.63 0.78
CA ASN A 965 40.31 0.63 1.86
C ASN A 965 41.10 -0.69 1.87
N LEU A 966 42.23 -0.74 1.17
CA LEU A 966 43.16 -1.89 1.17
C LEU A 966 44.37 -1.60 2.08
N LYS A 967 44.57 -2.39 3.12
CA LYS A 967 45.67 -2.23 4.10
C LYS A 967 46.55 -3.47 4.13
N MET A 968 47.86 -3.29 4.25
CA MET A 968 48.82 -4.38 4.43
C MET A 968 49.72 -4.10 5.63
N LEU A 969 49.63 -4.97 6.66
CA LEU A 969 50.23 -4.77 7.97
C LEU A 969 51.33 -5.79 8.24
N ALA A 970 52.59 -5.34 8.34
CA ALA A 970 53.73 -6.23 8.49
C ALA A 970 53.89 -6.78 9.91
N SER A 971 53.89 -8.11 10.05
CA SER A 971 54.32 -8.82 11.26
C SER A 971 55.82 -9.17 11.23
N ALA A 972 56.44 -9.23 10.05
CA ALA A 972 57.89 -9.29 9.87
C ALA A 972 58.38 -8.49 8.65
N ASN A 973 59.42 -7.67 8.85
CA ASN A 973 59.97 -6.72 7.87
C ASN A 973 58.93 -5.69 7.39
N ASN A 974 58.66 -5.61 6.08
CA ASN A 974 57.73 -4.66 5.46
C ASN A 974 56.77 -5.43 4.55
N ALA A 975 55.49 -5.07 4.57
CA ALA A 975 54.53 -5.49 3.56
C ALA A 975 55.00 -5.01 2.18
N SER A 976 54.64 -5.73 1.13
CA SER A 976 55.08 -5.43 -0.24
C SER A 976 54.00 -5.78 -1.25
N ILE A 977 53.79 -4.92 -2.25
CA ILE A 977 52.88 -5.14 -3.37
C ILE A 977 53.50 -4.58 -4.66
N SER A 978 53.35 -5.32 -5.76
CA SER A 978 53.79 -4.95 -7.11
C SER A 978 52.70 -4.20 -7.88
N GLY A 979 51.46 -4.68 -7.81
CA GLY A 979 50.29 -4.09 -8.48
C GLY A 979 48.95 -4.48 -7.86
N LEU A 980 47.88 -3.89 -8.39
CA LEU A 980 46.50 -4.01 -7.93
C LEU A 980 45.55 -4.04 -9.14
N SER A 981 44.42 -4.73 -9.04
CA SER A 981 43.27 -4.59 -9.95
C SER A 981 41.99 -4.52 -9.15
N ILE A 982 41.04 -3.71 -9.60
CA ILE A 982 39.73 -3.51 -9.01
C ILE A 982 38.73 -3.69 -10.15
N ILE A 983 38.19 -4.90 -10.26
CA ILE A 983 37.30 -5.31 -11.36
C ILE A 983 35.87 -5.17 -10.86
N ARG A 984 35.00 -4.45 -11.57
CA ARG A 984 33.61 -4.30 -11.13
C ARG A 984 32.85 -5.59 -11.43
N GLU A 985 32.30 -6.21 -10.40
CA GLU A 985 31.40 -7.34 -10.61
C GLU A 985 30.13 -6.79 -11.27
N LYS A 986 29.72 -7.39 -12.38
CA LYS A 986 28.60 -6.87 -13.16
C LYS A 986 27.35 -6.94 -12.29
N ALA A 987 26.66 -5.81 -12.14
CA ALA A 987 25.27 -5.84 -11.73
C ALA A 987 24.53 -6.81 -12.67
N ALA A 988 23.78 -7.75 -12.09
CA ALA A 988 22.98 -8.67 -12.88
C ALA A 988 22.09 -7.91 -13.86
N GLY A 989 21.79 -8.55 -14.99
CA GLY A 989 21.00 -7.95 -16.05
C GLY A 989 19.64 -7.45 -15.56
N PRO A 990 18.98 -6.56 -16.34
CA PRO A 990 17.68 -6.02 -15.96
C PRO A 990 16.72 -7.15 -15.59
N PRO A 991 15.93 -7.02 -14.50
CA PRO A 991 15.18 -8.13 -13.95
C PRO A 991 14.14 -8.62 -14.95
N ILE A 992 14.34 -9.83 -15.46
CA ILE A 992 13.36 -10.55 -16.28
C ILE A 992 13.29 -12.00 -15.80
N SER A 993 12.57 -12.25 -14.72
CA SER A 993 11.80 -13.50 -14.65
C SER A 993 10.57 -13.42 -13.74
N ASP A 994 9.43 -13.74 -14.35
CA ASP A 994 8.20 -14.19 -13.70
C ASP A 994 8.40 -15.69 -13.40
N TYR A 995 9.34 -16.01 -12.50
CA TYR A 995 9.78 -17.38 -12.20
C TYR A 995 9.50 -17.74 -10.74
N THR A 996 8.95 -18.94 -10.53
CA THR A 996 8.79 -19.54 -9.20
C THR A 996 9.15 -21.02 -9.25
N TYR A 997 9.75 -21.53 -8.19
CA TYR A 997 10.10 -22.95 -8.04
C TYR A 997 9.96 -23.39 -6.58
N PHE A 998 9.40 -24.58 -6.35
CA PHE A 998 9.00 -25.07 -5.02
C PHE A 998 9.36 -26.56 -4.89
N LEU A 999 10.25 -26.90 -3.97
CA LEU A 999 10.81 -28.25 -3.80
C LEU A 999 10.60 -28.81 -2.38
N ASN A 1000 10.06 -30.02 -2.29
CA ASN A 1000 10.10 -30.87 -1.11
C ASN A 1000 11.38 -31.72 -1.18
N THR A 1001 12.34 -31.43 -0.31
CA THR A 1001 13.70 -31.99 -0.37
C THR A 1001 13.79 -33.40 0.25
N GLY A 1002 13.05 -33.63 1.34
CA GLY A 1002 13.04 -34.88 2.09
C GLY A 1002 12.05 -35.92 1.56
N GLY A 1003 10.89 -35.49 1.06
CA GLY A 1003 9.77 -36.39 0.81
C GLY A 1003 9.82 -37.21 -0.49
N GLU A 1004 9.23 -38.40 -0.46
CA GLU A 1004 8.99 -39.23 -1.65
C GLU A 1004 7.75 -38.80 -2.46
N THR A 1005 6.91 -37.92 -1.91
CA THR A 1005 5.70 -37.37 -2.54
C THR A 1005 5.61 -35.86 -2.40
N ASP A 1006 4.96 -35.20 -3.36
CA ASP A 1006 4.69 -33.76 -3.32
C ASP A 1006 4.04 -33.35 -1.99
N ALA A 1007 4.45 -32.20 -1.45
CA ALA A 1007 3.92 -31.66 -0.20
C ALA A 1007 3.28 -30.29 -0.44
N GLU A 1008 2.20 -29.99 0.26
CA GLU A 1008 1.48 -28.72 0.13
C GLU A 1008 1.74 -27.82 1.34
N LEU A 1009 2.17 -26.58 1.09
CA LEU A 1009 2.36 -25.56 2.12
C LEU A 1009 1.68 -24.27 1.63
N ILE A 1010 0.79 -23.71 2.47
CA ILE A 1010 0.01 -22.48 2.18
C ILE A 1010 -0.72 -22.43 0.83
N GLY A 1011 -1.16 -23.58 0.30
CA GLY A 1011 -1.82 -23.66 -1.02
C GLY A 1011 -0.85 -23.69 -2.21
N ILE A 1012 0.45 -23.83 -1.95
CA ILE A 1012 1.51 -24.02 -2.94
C ILE A 1012 1.96 -25.47 -2.88
N THR A 1013 1.97 -26.15 -4.03
CA THR A 1013 2.53 -27.49 -4.19
C THR A 1013 4.05 -27.41 -4.33
N TYR A 1014 4.77 -28.09 -3.45
CA TYR A 1014 6.21 -28.31 -3.53
C TYR A 1014 6.43 -29.72 -4.06
N LEU A 1015 7.10 -29.83 -5.19
CA LEU A 1015 7.30 -31.11 -5.87
C LEU A 1015 8.24 -32.00 -5.06
N ALA A 1016 7.94 -33.29 -4.93
CA ALA A 1016 8.90 -34.22 -4.37
C ALA A 1016 10.11 -34.33 -5.27
N GLU A 1017 11.28 -34.12 -4.66
CA GLU A 1017 12.54 -34.34 -5.32
C GLU A 1017 12.70 -35.82 -5.72
N THR A 1018 12.87 -36.06 -7.03
CA THR A 1018 12.96 -37.41 -7.60
C THR A 1018 14.39 -37.80 -7.92
N ALA A 1019 14.65 -39.10 -8.10
CA ALA A 1019 15.96 -39.61 -8.52
C ALA A 1019 16.38 -39.20 -9.97
N THR A 1020 15.50 -38.53 -10.71
CA THR A 1020 15.72 -38.07 -12.09
C THR A 1020 15.79 -36.54 -12.23
N ASP A 1021 15.49 -35.80 -11.17
CA ASP A 1021 15.49 -34.34 -11.13
C ASP A 1021 15.99 -33.88 -9.75
N SER A 1022 17.26 -34.23 -9.49
CA SER A 1022 17.93 -34.04 -8.20
C SER A 1022 18.83 -32.80 -8.24
N HIS A 1023 18.50 -31.77 -7.47
CA HIS A 1023 19.30 -30.55 -7.40
C HIS A 1023 20.46 -30.62 -6.39
N TYR A 1024 20.62 -31.74 -5.67
CA TYR A 1024 21.53 -31.88 -4.53
C TYR A 1024 22.81 -32.68 -4.84
N ASN A 1025 23.82 -32.53 -3.98
CA ASN A 1025 25.08 -33.28 -4.06
C ASN A 1025 25.00 -34.73 -3.53
N GLU A 1026 25.87 -35.60 -4.05
CA GLU A 1026 26.09 -36.94 -3.52
C GLU A 1026 26.52 -36.91 -2.03
N GLY A 1027 26.11 -37.93 -1.27
CA GLY A 1027 26.45 -38.08 0.15
C GLY A 1027 25.45 -37.48 1.14
N SER A 1028 24.32 -36.96 0.66
CA SER A 1028 23.15 -36.65 1.50
C SER A 1028 22.28 -37.88 1.77
N GLY A 1029 21.57 -37.89 2.90
CA GLY A 1029 20.55 -38.85 3.24
C GLY A 1029 19.17 -38.20 3.31
N ARG A 1030 18.12 -39.02 3.24
CA ARG A 1030 16.77 -38.63 3.63
C ARG A 1030 16.46 -39.20 5.01
N PHE A 1031 15.71 -38.46 5.81
CA PHE A 1031 15.09 -38.95 7.02
C PHE A 1031 13.65 -38.45 7.07
N GLU A 1032 12.75 -39.33 7.47
CA GLU A 1032 11.33 -39.07 7.62
C GLU A 1032 10.92 -39.46 9.02
N ASN A 1033 10.22 -38.56 9.70
CA ASN A 1033 9.55 -38.82 10.96
C ASN A 1033 8.06 -38.52 10.77
N ALA A 1034 7.35 -39.47 10.17
CA ALA A 1034 5.92 -39.35 9.87
C ALA A 1034 5.02 -39.20 11.11
N GLU A 1035 5.55 -39.56 12.29
CA GLU A 1035 4.90 -39.40 13.59
C GLU A 1035 5.13 -38.00 14.21
N LEU A 1036 5.87 -37.12 13.53
CA LEU A 1036 6.11 -35.75 13.99
C LEU A 1036 4.91 -34.84 13.70
N GLU A 1037 4.44 -34.10 14.71
CA GLU A 1037 3.32 -33.17 14.60
C GLU A 1037 3.72 -31.84 13.90
N ALA A 1038 4.02 -31.93 12.61
CA ALA A 1038 4.31 -30.81 11.72
C ALA A 1038 3.66 -31.04 10.35
N GLU A 1039 3.54 -30.01 9.49
CA GLU A 1039 3.06 -30.25 8.11
C GLU A 1039 3.97 -31.24 7.34
N PRO A 1040 3.44 -32.01 6.37
CA PRO A 1040 4.21 -33.02 5.63
C PRO A 1040 5.53 -32.53 5.02
N MET A 1041 5.61 -31.24 4.68
CA MET A 1041 6.86 -30.56 4.30
C MET A 1041 7.97 -30.77 5.35
N PHE A 1042 7.65 -30.55 6.62
CA PHE A 1042 8.57 -30.60 7.77
C PHE A 1042 8.63 -31.96 8.47
N GLN A 1043 7.87 -32.96 8.03
CA GLN A 1043 8.00 -34.35 8.52
C GLN A 1043 9.16 -35.08 7.83
N THR A 1044 9.75 -34.47 6.79
CA THR A 1044 10.85 -35.04 6.02
C THR A 1044 12.00 -34.04 5.95
N GLU A 1045 13.24 -34.55 5.95
CA GLU A 1045 14.43 -33.76 5.72
C GLU A 1045 15.35 -34.46 4.70
N ARG A 1046 16.05 -33.65 3.90
CA ARG A 1046 17.36 -34.04 3.39
C ARG A 1046 18.42 -33.55 4.37
N ASN A 1047 19.34 -34.42 4.74
CA ASN A 1047 20.45 -34.08 5.63
C ASN A 1047 21.81 -34.53 5.10
N GLY A 1048 22.87 -33.85 5.54
CA GLY A 1048 24.25 -34.21 5.20
C GLY A 1048 25.28 -33.31 5.90
N LYS A 1049 26.55 -33.72 5.94
CA LYS A 1049 27.63 -32.90 6.51
C LYS A 1049 27.96 -31.67 5.67
N ASN A 1050 27.80 -31.79 4.36
CA ASN A 1050 27.82 -30.68 3.42
C ASN A 1050 26.71 -30.95 2.42
N LEU A 1051 25.63 -30.17 2.53
CA LEU A 1051 24.44 -30.33 1.71
C LEU A 1051 24.35 -29.14 0.75
N VAL A 1052 24.58 -29.38 -0.53
CA VAL A 1052 24.63 -28.38 -1.60
C VAL A 1052 23.46 -28.64 -2.55
N TYR A 1053 22.76 -27.58 -2.90
CA TYR A 1053 21.66 -27.51 -3.85
C TYR A 1053 22.03 -26.54 -4.98
N ASN A 1054 21.78 -26.91 -6.24
CA ASN A 1054 22.02 -26.09 -7.42
C ASN A 1054 20.80 -26.12 -8.36
N PHE A 1055 20.11 -24.99 -8.49
CA PHE A 1055 18.88 -24.84 -9.26
C PHE A 1055 19.12 -24.08 -10.57
N PRO A 1056 18.92 -24.70 -11.74
CA PRO A 1056 18.91 -23.96 -13.00
C PRO A 1056 17.73 -22.98 -13.03
N VAL A 1057 18.02 -21.68 -12.95
CA VAL A 1057 17.04 -20.58 -12.95
C VAL A 1057 17.42 -19.50 -13.97
N PRO A 1058 16.48 -18.68 -14.45
CA PRO A 1058 16.83 -17.48 -15.20
C PRO A 1058 17.74 -16.53 -14.38
N ASN A 1059 18.59 -15.75 -15.04
CA ASN A 1059 19.31 -14.68 -14.36
C ASN A 1059 18.32 -13.63 -13.84
N GLY A 1060 18.52 -13.15 -12.62
CA GLY A 1060 17.64 -12.16 -12.01
C GLY A 1060 17.78 -12.07 -10.49
N THR A 1061 16.94 -11.24 -9.89
CA THR A 1061 16.89 -11.08 -8.43
C THR A 1061 15.79 -11.96 -7.85
N TYR A 1062 16.16 -12.79 -6.89
CA TYR A 1062 15.31 -13.76 -6.23
C TYR A 1062 15.05 -13.43 -4.77
N THR A 1063 13.93 -13.92 -4.27
CA THR A 1063 13.72 -14.18 -2.85
C THR A 1063 13.72 -15.69 -2.64
N VAL A 1064 14.63 -16.17 -1.81
CA VAL A 1064 14.78 -17.58 -1.47
C VAL A 1064 14.19 -17.81 -0.10
N PHE A 1065 13.35 -18.82 0.03
CA PHE A 1065 12.92 -19.35 1.33
C PHE A 1065 13.49 -20.75 1.52
N THR A 1066 14.04 -21.00 2.69
CA THR A 1066 14.45 -22.34 3.13
C THR A 1066 13.62 -22.76 4.33
N MET A 1067 13.15 -24.00 4.31
CA MET A 1067 12.31 -24.60 5.35
C MET A 1067 13.16 -25.61 6.13
N HIS A 1068 13.22 -25.48 7.45
CA HIS A 1068 14.00 -26.36 8.33
C HIS A 1068 13.14 -26.91 9.46
N ASN A 1069 13.46 -28.12 9.92
CA ASN A 1069 12.92 -28.72 11.13
C ASN A 1069 13.95 -29.73 11.68
N GLU A 1070 13.94 -30.01 12.98
CA GLU A 1070 14.82 -31.03 13.56
C GLU A 1070 14.03 -32.33 13.80
N LEU A 1071 14.35 -33.37 13.05
CA LEU A 1071 13.59 -34.63 13.09
C LEU A 1071 14.18 -35.67 14.05
N TRP A 1072 15.41 -35.46 14.55
CA TRP A 1072 16.19 -36.46 15.28
C TRP A 1072 16.40 -36.09 16.76
N PHE A 1073 16.97 -34.92 17.05
CA PHE A 1073 17.22 -34.47 18.43
C PHE A 1073 15.98 -33.83 19.06
N GLY A 1074 15.45 -34.46 20.10
CA GLY A 1074 14.07 -34.26 20.54
C GLY A 1074 13.25 -35.56 20.46
N HIS A 1075 13.67 -36.49 19.60
CA HIS A 1075 12.98 -37.74 19.29
C HIS A 1075 13.92 -38.94 19.48
N GLU A 1076 14.09 -39.78 18.47
CA GLU A 1076 14.92 -41.00 18.53
C GLU A 1076 16.42 -40.72 18.79
N GLY A 1077 16.89 -39.50 18.48
CA GLY A 1077 18.28 -39.06 18.66
C GLY A 1077 18.67 -38.68 20.09
N GLY A 1078 17.74 -38.72 21.04
CA GLY A 1078 17.95 -38.30 22.43
C GLY A 1078 17.60 -36.82 22.66
N ALA A 1079 17.85 -36.35 23.89
CA ALA A 1079 17.36 -35.05 24.36
C ALA A 1079 17.88 -33.86 23.52
N PRO A 1080 17.02 -32.87 23.22
CA PRO A 1080 17.39 -31.69 22.46
C PRO A 1080 18.17 -30.71 23.36
N SER A 1081 19.15 -30.04 22.78
CA SER A 1081 19.89 -28.97 23.45
C SER A 1081 20.63 -28.11 22.42
N ALA A 1082 21.09 -26.93 22.84
CA ALA A 1082 22.02 -26.13 22.06
C ALA A 1082 23.28 -26.93 21.71
N GLY A 1083 23.89 -26.60 20.58
CA GLY A 1083 25.08 -27.25 20.03
C GLY A 1083 24.85 -28.64 19.44
N LYS A 1084 23.59 -29.10 19.27
CA LYS A 1084 23.30 -30.47 18.77
C LYS A 1084 23.28 -30.59 17.26
N ARG A 1085 22.70 -29.60 16.56
CA ARG A 1085 22.72 -29.51 15.11
C ARG A 1085 22.99 -28.08 14.70
N VAL A 1086 24.22 -27.81 14.30
CA VAL A 1086 24.72 -26.47 13.97
C VAL A 1086 25.33 -26.50 12.58
N PHE A 1087 24.94 -25.59 11.70
CA PHE A 1087 25.49 -25.47 10.36
C PHE A 1087 25.52 -24.02 9.87
N ASP A 1088 26.32 -23.75 8.85
CA ASP A 1088 26.28 -22.49 8.11
C ASP A 1088 25.33 -22.64 6.91
N ILE A 1089 24.55 -21.61 6.59
CA ILE A 1089 23.79 -21.48 5.34
C ILE A 1089 24.48 -20.44 4.46
N THR A 1090 24.65 -20.80 3.19
CA THR A 1090 25.33 -20.04 2.15
C THR A 1090 24.47 -20.01 0.88
N LEU A 1091 24.21 -18.83 0.31
CA LEU A 1091 23.57 -18.67 -1.01
C LEU A 1091 24.51 -17.88 -1.91
N GLU A 1092 24.64 -18.27 -3.19
CA GLU A 1092 25.48 -17.57 -4.18
C GLU A 1092 26.93 -17.34 -3.69
N GLY A 1093 27.47 -18.33 -2.97
CA GLY A 1093 28.79 -18.27 -2.34
C GLY A 1093 28.88 -17.44 -1.04
N GLU A 1094 27.88 -16.61 -0.71
CA GLU A 1094 27.87 -15.79 0.51
C GLU A 1094 27.24 -16.52 1.70
N THR A 1095 27.91 -16.54 2.86
CA THR A 1095 27.37 -17.14 4.10
C THR A 1095 26.38 -16.20 4.80
N ILE A 1096 25.16 -16.19 4.28
CA ILE A 1096 24.01 -15.39 4.77
C ILE A 1096 23.60 -15.72 6.21
N LYS A 1097 23.90 -16.92 6.74
CA LYS A 1097 23.60 -17.28 8.14
C LYS A 1097 24.61 -18.27 8.70
N SER A 1098 25.55 -17.77 9.51
CA SER A 1098 26.57 -18.58 10.17
C SER A 1098 26.11 -19.14 11.52
N ASN A 1099 26.55 -20.36 11.87
CA ASN A 1099 26.25 -21.06 13.11
C ASN A 1099 24.74 -21.19 13.38
N PHE A 1100 23.95 -21.41 12.34
CA PHE A 1100 22.53 -21.72 12.46
C PHE A 1100 22.37 -23.02 13.24
N ASP A 1101 21.96 -22.88 14.49
CA ASP A 1101 21.63 -23.94 15.42
C ASP A 1101 20.11 -23.99 15.55
N ILE A 1102 19.47 -25.04 15.02
CA ILE A 1102 17.99 -25.14 15.00
C ILE A 1102 17.42 -25.08 16.44
N PHE A 1103 18.18 -25.53 17.44
CA PHE A 1103 17.75 -25.47 18.84
C PHE A 1103 17.90 -24.08 19.45
N GLU A 1104 18.98 -23.35 19.15
CA GLU A 1104 19.08 -21.97 19.67
C GLU A 1104 18.08 -21.05 18.99
N GLU A 1105 17.92 -21.20 17.67
CA GLU A 1105 17.17 -20.29 16.80
C GLU A 1105 15.65 -20.48 16.88
N ASN A 1106 15.16 -21.72 17.04
CA ASN A 1106 13.73 -21.98 17.23
C ASN A 1106 13.44 -23.23 18.09
N LYS A 1107 14.33 -23.61 19.01
CA LYS A 1107 14.11 -24.73 19.96
C LYS A 1107 13.70 -26.05 19.30
N ASN A 1108 14.24 -26.30 18.09
CA ASN A 1108 13.94 -27.44 17.22
C ASN A 1108 12.56 -27.45 16.53
N TYR A 1109 11.76 -26.38 16.67
CA TYR A 1109 10.50 -26.23 15.93
C TYR A 1109 10.71 -25.92 14.44
N PRO A 1110 9.74 -26.28 13.57
CA PRO A 1110 9.73 -25.90 12.16
C PRO A 1110 9.95 -24.40 11.97
N MET A 1111 10.78 -24.03 10.99
CA MET A 1111 11.04 -22.62 10.68
C MET A 1111 11.31 -22.35 9.20
N LEU A 1112 10.96 -21.13 8.78
CA LEU A 1112 11.34 -20.56 7.50
C LEU A 1112 12.40 -19.48 7.71
N LEU A 1113 13.44 -19.53 6.88
CA LEU A 1113 14.33 -18.39 6.67
C LEU A 1113 14.03 -17.82 5.29
N SER A 1114 13.94 -16.50 5.18
CA SER A 1114 13.84 -15.80 3.90
C SER A 1114 15.10 -14.97 3.68
N PHE A 1115 15.56 -14.99 2.45
CA PHE A 1115 16.73 -14.28 1.99
C PHE A 1115 16.32 -13.50 0.74
N GLU A 1116 16.34 -12.19 0.84
CA GLU A 1116 15.89 -11.28 -0.22
C GLU A 1116 17.06 -10.75 -1.02
N ASN A 1117 16.76 -10.30 -2.24
CA ASN A 1117 17.73 -9.70 -3.15
C ASN A 1117 18.89 -10.64 -3.52
N ILE A 1118 18.62 -11.95 -3.57
CA ILE A 1118 19.58 -12.97 -3.99
C ILE A 1118 19.77 -12.84 -5.50
N VAL A 1119 20.94 -12.39 -5.92
CA VAL A 1119 21.26 -12.11 -7.31
C VAL A 1119 21.86 -13.35 -7.96
N VAL A 1120 21.19 -13.89 -8.97
CA VAL A 1120 21.71 -14.99 -9.81
C VAL A 1120 22.11 -14.43 -11.17
N ASP A 1121 23.36 -14.63 -11.57
CA ASP A 1121 23.91 -14.10 -12.84
C ASP A 1121 24.61 -15.15 -13.74
N ASP A 1122 24.81 -16.38 -13.26
CA ASP A 1122 25.33 -17.51 -14.03
C ASP A 1122 24.24 -18.49 -14.52
N GLY A 1123 23.01 -18.31 -14.04
CA GLY A 1123 21.84 -19.15 -14.33
C GLY A 1123 21.65 -20.34 -13.38
N ILE A 1124 22.37 -20.39 -12.25
CA ILE A 1124 22.31 -21.45 -11.26
C ILE A 1124 22.22 -20.85 -9.85
N LEU A 1125 21.04 -20.92 -9.23
CA LEU A 1125 20.91 -20.56 -7.82
C LEU A 1125 21.48 -21.68 -6.94
N SER A 1126 22.59 -21.38 -6.27
CA SER A 1126 23.36 -22.25 -5.40
C SER A 1126 23.01 -22.02 -3.92
N LEU A 1127 22.72 -23.10 -3.20
CA LEU A 1127 22.42 -23.13 -1.76
C LEU A 1127 23.27 -24.19 -1.09
N GLN A 1128 24.23 -23.80 -0.25
CA GLN A 1128 25.09 -24.70 0.50
C GLN A 1128 24.81 -24.61 2.00
N MET A 1129 24.73 -25.76 2.66
CA MET A 1129 24.62 -25.90 4.10
C MET A 1129 25.78 -26.75 4.64
N THR A 1130 26.68 -26.13 5.40
CA THR A 1130 27.92 -26.76 5.88
C THR A 1130 27.83 -27.05 7.37
N ALA A 1131 27.83 -28.33 7.74
CA ALA A 1131 27.61 -28.75 9.12
C ALA A 1131 28.84 -28.61 10.01
N LYS A 1132 28.63 -27.99 11.18
CA LYS A 1132 29.60 -27.81 12.26
C LYS A 1132 29.39 -28.86 13.36
N GLU A 1133 28.14 -29.10 13.73
CA GLU A 1133 27.74 -30.17 14.65
C GLU A 1133 26.55 -30.95 14.06
N ASN A 1134 26.64 -32.28 14.09
CA ASN A 1134 25.79 -33.23 13.35
C ASN A 1134 25.75 -32.96 11.82
N ASN A 1135 24.69 -33.38 11.13
CA ASN A 1135 24.41 -33.10 9.72
C ASN A 1135 23.54 -31.83 9.62
N ALA A 1136 23.80 -30.98 8.64
CA ALA A 1136 22.85 -29.94 8.24
C ALA A 1136 21.53 -30.60 7.78
N SER A 1137 20.41 -29.90 7.95
CA SER A 1137 19.08 -30.39 7.60
C SER A 1137 18.27 -29.32 6.87
N ILE A 1138 17.52 -29.72 5.85
CA ILE A 1138 16.50 -28.91 5.19
C ILE A 1138 15.30 -29.78 4.84
N SER A 1139 14.11 -29.20 4.90
CA SER A 1139 12.83 -29.83 4.58
C SER A 1139 12.30 -29.38 3.21
N GLY A 1140 12.44 -28.09 2.88
CA GLY A 1140 11.93 -27.53 1.62
C GLY A 1140 12.66 -26.25 1.18
N ILE A 1141 12.46 -25.89 -0.08
CA ILE A 1141 13.06 -24.71 -0.72
C ILE A 1141 12.00 -24.05 -1.63
N ALA A 1142 11.91 -22.71 -1.59
CA ALA A 1142 11.14 -21.90 -2.55
C ALA A 1142 11.98 -20.77 -3.15
N LEU A 1143 11.91 -20.60 -4.47
CA LEU A 1143 12.59 -19.54 -5.23
C LEU A 1143 11.52 -18.65 -5.90
N ILE A 1144 11.62 -17.32 -5.78
CA ILE A 1144 10.66 -16.37 -6.34
C ILE A 1144 11.38 -15.19 -7.00
N GLY A 1145 11.19 -14.96 -8.30
CA GLY A 1145 11.74 -13.81 -9.02
C GLY A 1145 11.07 -12.47 -8.62
N SER A 1146 11.81 -11.37 -8.77
CA SER A 1146 11.37 -10.02 -8.34
C SER A 1146 10.20 -9.43 -9.12
N GLU A 1147 9.97 -9.87 -10.36
CA GLU A 1147 8.96 -9.32 -11.29
C GLU A 1147 7.71 -10.24 -11.44
N VAL A 1148 7.48 -11.14 -10.46
CA VAL A 1148 6.32 -12.04 -10.47
C VAL A 1148 5.03 -11.24 -10.35
N LYS A 1149 4.18 -11.32 -11.39
CA LYS A 1149 2.97 -10.46 -11.52
C LYS A 1149 1.89 -10.72 -10.46
N ASN A 1150 2.04 -11.78 -9.68
CA ASN A 1150 1.27 -12.06 -8.47
C ASN A 1150 2.13 -11.83 -7.22
N ASN A 1151 2.17 -10.59 -6.72
CA ASN A 1151 2.86 -10.22 -5.47
C ASN A 1151 2.42 -11.04 -4.24
N ASN A 1152 1.29 -11.75 -4.31
CA ASN A 1152 0.70 -12.56 -3.24
C ASN A 1152 1.58 -13.74 -2.79
N ILE A 1153 2.43 -14.32 -3.65
CA ILE A 1153 3.23 -15.50 -3.26
C ILE A 1153 4.37 -15.10 -2.32
N LYS A 1154 5.11 -14.05 -2.67
CA LYS A 1154 6.20 -13.52 -1.83
C LYS A 1154 5.66 -12.97 -0.52
N SER A 1155 4.51 -12.28 -0.52
CA SER A 1155 3.89 -11.82 0.72
C SER A 1155 3.39 -12.98 1.58
N SER A 1156 2.71 -13.99 1.03
CA SER A 1156 2.25 -15.15 1.82
C SER A 1156 3.39 -15.97 2.41
N LEU A 1157 4.53 -16.13 1.72
CA LEU A 1157 5.71 -16.79 2.29
C LEU A 1157 6.44 -15.94 3.33
N LYS A 1158 6.48 -14.60 3.20
CA LYS A 1158 6.96 -13.71 4.27
C LYS A 1158 6.04 -13.71 5.49
N SER A 1159 4.73 -13.69 5.29
CA SER A 1159 3.77 -13.86 6.38
C SER A 1159 4.04 -15.19 7.08
N LEU A 1160 4.13 -16.30 6.34
CA LEU A 1160 4.46 -17.61 6.91
C LEU A 1160 5.81 -17.62 7.65
N GLN A 1161 6.83 -16.93 7.14
CA GLN A 1161 8.11 -16.76 7.84
C GLN A 1161 7.94 -16.02 9.17
N GLN A 1162 7.14 -14.96 9.21
CA GLN A 1162 6.83 -14.21 10.43
C GLN A 1162 6.06 -15.06 11.45
N ILE A 1163 5.17 -15.95 10.98
CA ILE A 1163 4.47 -16.93 11.83
C ILE A 1163 5.48 -17.86 12.51
N TYR A 1164 6.38 -18.49 11.75
CA TYR A 1164 7.38 -19.39 12.33
C TYR A 1164 8.46 -18.69 13.16
N ASN A 1165 8.83 -17.45 12.83
CA ASN A 1165 9.82 -16.67 13.59
C ASN A 1165 9.26 -16.11 14.91
N ASN A 1166 7.95 -15.95 15.04
CA ASN A 1166 7.33 -15.49 16.28
C ASN A 1166 7.14 -16.63 17.30
N ARG A 1167 6.97 -17.89 16.86
CA ARG A 1167 6.81 -19.07 17.73
C ARG A 1167 7.77 -19.13 18.93
N HIS A 1168 9.07 -18.85 18.77
CA HIS A 1168 10.01 -18.85 19.92
C HIS A 1168 9.69 -17.76 20.96
N LYS A 1169 9.27 -16.56 20.52
CA LYS A 1169 8.97 -15.44 21.43
C LYS A 1169 7.64 -15.60 22.18
N GLU A 1170 6.86 -16.61 21.83
CA GLU A 1170 5.56 -16.90 22.43
C GLU A 1170 5.72 -17.76 23.72
N GLU A 1171 6.86 -18.45 23.90
CA GLU A 1171 7.08 -19.36 25.05
C GLU A 1171 7.53 -18.69 26.37
N GLU A 1172 8.08 -17.46 26.39
CA GLU A 1172 8.62 -16.88 27.64
C GLU A 1172 7.61 -16.16 28.55
N PHE A 1173 6.37 -15.93 28.11
CA PHE A 1173 5.29 -15.38 28.96
C PHE A 1173 3.99 -16.18 28.89
N PHE A 1174 4.10 -17.48 28.59
CA PHE A 1174 3.00 -18.42 28.52
C PHE A 1174 3.39 -19.72 29.24
N THR A 1175 2.78 -20.02 30.39
CA THR A 1175 3.07 -21.27 31.14
C THR A 1175 2.03 -22.35 30.86
N GLY A 1176 1.69 -22.52 29.58
CA GLY A 1176 0.91 -23.65 29.07
C GLY A 1176 1.37 -23.99 27.66
N SER A 1177 0.79 -25.04 27.11
CA SER A 1177 1.13 -25.68 25.84
C SER A 1177 0.08 -25.37 24.75
N GLU A 1178 0.27 -25.81 23.50
CA GLU A 1178 -0.83 -25.78 22.50
C GLU A 1178 -2.02 -26.68 22.90
N ASP A 1179 -1.78 -27.68 23.77
CA ASP A 1179 -2.83 -28.44 24.46
C ASP A 1179 -3.66 -27.57 25.44
N ASP A 1180 -3.14 -26.39 25.74
CA ASP A 1180 -3.73 -25.30 26.51
C ASP A 1180 -4.01 -24.07 25.60
N ILE A 1181 -4.10 -24.26 24.27
CA ILE A 1181 -4.78 -23.45 23.23
C ILE A 1181 -5.21 -24.39 22.07
N ARG A 1182 -6.23 -25.25 22.20
CA ARG A 1182 -6.61 -26.19 21.10
C ARG A 1182 -7.75 -25.66 20.24
N ILE A 1183 -7.80 -25.79 18.91
CA ILE A 1183 -9.02 -25.46 18.11
C ILE A 1183 -9.80 -26.66 17.56
N PHE A 1184 -11.06 -26.89 18.00
CA PHE A 1184 -11.85 -28.07 17.61
C PHE A 1184 -13.39 -27.89 17.50
N PRO A 1185 -14.09 -28.53 16.53
CA PRO A 1185 -13.53 -29.33 15.46
C PRO A 1185 -12.62 -28.55 14.50
N ASN A 1186 -11.77 -29.25 13.78
CA ASN A 1186 -10.99 -28.71 12.67
C ASN A 1186 -10.49 -29.92 11.86
N PRO A 1187 -11.13 -30.31 10.74
CA PRO A 1187 -12.12 -29.56 9.98
C PRO A 1187 -13.45 -29.39 10.69
N ALA A 1188 -13.97 -28.17 10.68
CA ALA A 1188 -15.19 -27.83 11.39
C ALA A 1188 -16.36 -27.52 10.47
N LYS A 1189 -17.54 -27.83 11.01
CA LYS A 1189 -18.84 -27.51 10.44
C LYS A 1189 -19.48 -26.48 11.33
N GLY A 1190 -19.13 -25.24 11.02
CA GLY A 1190 -19.68 -24.07 11.66
C GLY A 1190 -18.86 -23.52 12.81
N ASP A 1191 -18.28 -24.36 13.68
CA ASP A 1191 -17.68 -23.84 14.92
C ASP A 1191 -16.52 -24.67 15.51
N VAL A 1192 -15.73 -24.04 16.39
CA VAL A 1192 -14.34 -24.42 16.69
C VAL A 1192 -13.87 -24.03 18.12
N GLN A 1193 -14.06 -24.82 19.18
CA GLN A 1193 -13.42 -24.65 20.51
C GLN A 1193 -11.90 -24.42 20.50
N LEU A 1194 -11.44 -23.17 20.68
CA LEU A 1194 -10.08 -22.66 21.02
C LEU A 1194 -9.68 -22.93 22.48
N GLU A 1195 -9.80 -24.12 23.03
CA GLU A 1195 -9.47 -24.44 24.43
C GLU A 1195 -8.15 -23.85 25.02
N ILE A 1196 -8.18 -22.68 25.68
CA ILE A 1196 -7.05 -22.00 26.35
C ILE A 1196 -6.90 -22.36 27.84
N ASN A 1197 -6.19 -23.44 28.17
CA ASN A 1197 -6.05 -23.94 29.56
C ASN A 1197 -4.92 -23.27 30.37
N THR A 1198 -4.57 -22.00 30.11
CA THR A 1198 -3.49 -21.31 30.85
C THR A 1198 -3.62 -19.77 30.86
N ILE A 1199 -2.70 -19.08 31.53
CA ILE A 1199 -2.78 -17.65 31.88
C ILE A 1199 -2.03 -16.79 30.84
N ILE A 1200 -2.77 -15.97 30.10
CA ILE A 1200 -2.20 -15.12 29.02
C ILE A 1200 -2.40 -13.61 29.17
N GLY A 1201 -3.27 -13.16 30.07
CA GLY A 1201 -3.70 -11.76 30.05
C GLY A 1201 -4.51 -11.45 28.79
N LYS A 1202 -4.17 -10.39 28.07
CA LYS A 1202 -4.94 -9.78 26.97
C LYS A 1202 -4.44 -10.22 25.60
N GLY A 1203 -5.30 -10.25 24.56
CA GLY A 1203 -5.02 -10.88 23.27
C GLY A 1203 -6.06 -10.75 22.14
N SER A 1204 -5.81 -11.33 20.95
CA SER A 1204 -6.55 -11.15 19.67
C SER A 1204 -6.49 -12.37 18.70
N VAL A 1205 -7.58 -12.85 18.09
CA VAL A 1205 -7.65 -14.07 17.24
C VAL A 1205 -8.01 -13.76 15.79
N TYR A 1206 -7.05 -13.52 14.90
CA TYR A 1206 -7.24 -13.11 13.50
C TYR A 1206 -7.42 -14.28 12.51
N ILE A 1207 -8.60 -14.50 11.92
CA ILE A 1207 -8.74 -15.34 10.72
C ILE A 1207 -8.44 -14.52 9.45
N HIS A 1208 -7.71 -15.08 8.50
CA HIS A 1208 -7.46 -14.53 7.16
C HIS A 1208 -7.81 -15.57 6.08
N ASN A 1209 -8.12 -15.13 4.86
CA ASN A 1209 -8.00 -16.01 3.69
C ASN A 1209 -6.54 -16.19 3.27
N MET A 1210 -6.30 -17.11 2.34
CA MET A 1210 -4.97 -17.46 1.87
C MET A 1210 -4.28 -16.35 1.02
N ASN A 1211 -4.97 -15.25 0.71
CA ASN A 1211 -4.39 -14.06 0.06
C ASN A 1211 -3.91 -12.99 1.07
N GLY A 1212 -3.91 -13.29 2.37
CA GLY A 1212 -3.54 -12.34 3.42
C GLY A 1212 -4.62 -11.29 3.73
N HIS A 1213 -5.78 -11.36 3.08
CA HIS A 1213 -6.93 -10.54 3.45
C HIS A 1213 -7.48 -11.05 4.78
N LEU A 1214 -7.49 -10.19 5.81
CA LEU A 1214 -8.16 -10.48 7.07
C LEU A 1214 -9.64 -10.81 6.81
N LEU A 1215 -10.11 -11.91 7.38
CA LEU A 1215 -11.46 -12.46 7.27
C LEU A 1215 -12.20 -12.63 8.61
N SER A 1216 -11.56 -12.40 9.75
CA SER A 1216 -12.18 -12.28 11.08
C SER A 1216 -11.12 -11.86 12.09
N HIS A 1217 -11.44 -11.24 13.22
CA HIS A 1217 -10.51 -11.14 14.36
C HIS A 1217 -11.20 -10.95 15.70
N PHE A 1218 -10.68 -11.54 16.78
CA PHE A 1218 -11.38 -11.54 18.07
C PHE A 1218 -10.50 -11.38 19.33
N ASP A 1219 -10.80 -10.39 20.17
CA ASP A 1219 -9.90 -10.02 21.28
C ASP A 1219 -10.40 -10.45 22.67
N TRP A 1220 -9.48 -10.81 23.57
CA TRP A 1220 -9.78 -11.30 24.93
C TRP A 1220 -8.87 -10.67 26.02
N ASN A 1221 -9.21 -10.92 27.30
CA ASN A 1221 -8.37 -10.55 28.45
C ASN A 1221 -8.67 -11.42 29.69
N LYS A 1222 -7.74 -12.27 30.17
CA LYS A 1222 -7.95 -13.03 31.44
C LYS A 1222 -6.76 -13.71 32.11
N THR A 1223 -6.96 -14.00 33.39
CA THR A 1223 -5.98 -14.55 34.35
C THR A 1223 -6.30 -15.94 34.94
N THR A 1224 -7.44 -16.56 34.60
CA THR A 1224 -7.84 -17.89 35.11
C THR A 1224 -8.85 -18.57 34.17
N GLU A 1225 -8.49 -19.73 33.65
CA GLU A 1225 -9.33 -20.79 33.05
C GLU A 1225 -10.25 -20.44 31.84
N GLU A 1226 -10.52 -21.34 30.90
CA GLU A 1226 -9.76 -22.53 30.44
C GLU A 1226 -10.10 -22.87 28.97
N LYS A 1227 -11.14 -22.30 28.37
CA LYS A 1227 -11.37 -22.47 26.92
C LYS A 1227 -11.52 -21.16 26.19
N LEU A 1228 -11.28 -21.24 24.89
CA LEU A 1228 -11.88 -20.42 23.87
C LEU A 1228 -12.73 -21.35 22.87
N ASN A 1229 -13.56 -20.85 21.93
CA ASN A 1229 -14.42 -21.39 20.82
C ASN A 1229 -14.66 -20.32 19.74
N ILE A 1230 -14.70 -20.69 18.47
CA ILE A 1230 -14.44 -19.84 17.30
C ILE A 1230 -15.52 -20.14 16.27
N PRO A 1231 -16.31 -19.18 15.74
CA PRO A 1231 -17.36 -19.46 14.79
C PRO A 1231 -16.81 -19.20 13.39
N ILE A 1232 -17.21 -20.08 12.49
CA ILE A 1232 -16.55 -20.31 11.21
C ILE A 1232 -17.56 -20.63 10.11
N ASP A 1233 -18.88 -20.66 10.39
CA ASP A 1233 -19.92 -20.63 9.36
C ASP A 1233 -19.81 -19.42 8.43
N ASN A 1234 -18.96 -18.47 8.80
CA ASN A 1234 -18.55 -17.33 8.03
C ASN A 1234 -17.51 -17.62 6.94
N LEU A 1235 -17.12 -18.88 6.80
CA LEU A 1235 -16.01 -19.28 5.98
C LEU A 1235 -16.41 -20.40 5.02
N SER A 1236 -15.88 -20.26 3.82
CA SER A 1236 -16.01 -21.01 2.58
C SER A 1236 -15.92 -22.50 2.77
N LYS A 1237 -16.20 -23.27 1.72
CA LYS A 1237 -15.50 -24.54 1.62
C LYS A 1237 -14.06 -24.20 1.23
N GLY A 1238 -13.16 -24.18 2.19
CA GLY A 1238 -11.85 -23.61 2.01
C GLY A 1238 -10.95 -23.76 3.23
N LEU A 1239 -9.69 -23.35 3.02
CA LEU A 1239 -8.63 -23.31 4.01
C LEU A 1239 -8.42 -21.86 4.44
N TYR A 1240 -8.16 -21.66 5.73
CA TYR A 1240 -8.05 -20.35 6.36
C TYR A 1240 -6.92 -20.28 7.36
N LEU A 1241 -6.48 -19.08 7.72
CA LEU A 1241 -5.42 -18.87 8.70
C LEU A 1241 -5.95 -18.10 9.92
N LEU A 1242 -6.21 -18.81 11.01
CA LEU A 1242 -6.76 -18.30 12.28
C LEU A 1242 -5.62 -18.05 13.28
N SER A 1243 -5.61 -16.89 13.96
CA SER A 1243 -4.38 -16.33 14.55
C SER A 1243 -4.56 -15.63 15.90
N VAL A 1244 -4.55 -16.40 16.97
CA VAL A 1244 -4.65 -16.07 18.40
C VAL A 1244 -3.39 -15.31 18.85
N SER A 1245 -3.51 -14.23 19.64
CA SER A 1245 -2.45 -13.25 19.97
C SER A 1245 -2.51 -12.82 21.44
N ASN A 1246 -1.48 -12.22 22.02
CA ASN A 1246 -1.59 -11.41 23.23
C ASN A 1246 -1.55 -9.89 22.90
N GLU A 1247 -1.53 -9.02 23.92
CA GLU A 1247 -1.50 -7.55 23.81
C GLU A 1247 -0.27 -6.98 23.05
N GLN A 1248 0.65 -7.84 22.60
CA GLN A 1248 1.97 -7.50 22.07
C GLN A 1248 2.37 -8.29 20.79
N THR A 1249 1.85 -9.50 20.56
CA THR A 1249 2.18 -10.38 19.41
C THR A 1249 1.11 -11.44 19.18
N ILE A 1250 1.04 -12.04 17.99
CA ILE A 1250 0.36 -13.35 17.78
C ILE A 1250 1.04 -14.41 18.66
N ILE A 1251 0.28 -15.40 19.19
CA ILE A 1251 0.68 -16.44 20.16
C ILE A 1251 0.20 -17.86 19.84
N TYR A 1252 -0.64 -18.03 18.80
CA TYR A 1252 -1.07 -19.33 18.29
C TYR A 1252 -1.74 -19.15 16.92
N GLN A 1253 -1.41 -20.00 15.95
CA GLN A 1253 -1.97 -19.94 14.61
C GLN A 1253 -2.31 -21.33 14.08
N GLN A 1254 -3.55 -21.53 13.62
CA GLN A 1254 -3.96 -22.80 13.05
C GLN A 1254 -4.75 -22.65 11.75
N LYS A 1255 -4.44 -23.52 10.79
CA LYS A 1255 -5.18 -23.64 9.53
C LYS A 1255 -6.57 -24.16 9.81
N LEU A 1256 -7.57 -23.35 9.51
CA LEU A 1256 -8.96 -23.63 9.81
C LEU A 1256 -9.66 -24.19 8.56
N VAL A 1257 -9.96 -25.49 8.56
CA VAL A 1257 -10.60 -26.17 7.42
C VAL A 1257 -12.11 -26.12 7.58
N VAL A 1258 -12.78 -25.28 6.80
CA VAL A 1258 -14.21 -25.06 6.98
C VAL A 1258 -15.01 -25.97 6.04
N SER A 1259 -15.53 -27.04 6.61
CA SER A 1259 -16.15 -28.14 5.87
C SER A 1259 -17.58 -27.84 5.39
N PRO A 1260 -18.04 -28.51 4.32
CA PRO A 1260 -19.43 -28.46 3.85
C PRO A 1260 -20.34 -29.36 4.68
#